data_AF-A0A8C3S7S5-F1
#
_entry.id   AF-A0A8C3S7S5-F1
#
_cell.length_a   1.000
_cell.length_b   1.000
_cell.length_c   1.000
_cell.angle_alpha   90.00
_cell.angle_beta   90.00
_cell.angle_gamma   90.00
#
_symmetry.space_group_name_H-M   'P 1'
#
loop_
_entity.id
_entity.type
_entity.pdbx_description
1 polymer ?
#
loop_
_entity_poly.entity_id
_entity_poly.type
_entity_poly.pdbx_seq_one_letter_code
_entity_poly.pdbx_strand_id
1 'polypeptide(L)'
;EEDQSPLLIHIIGLYETFPSDPPEPLPHFLIEPEEAYIVKNKPVNLYCKASPATQIYFKCNSEWVHQKDHVVDERVDETSGLIVREVSIEISRQQVEELFGPEDYWCQCVAWSSAGTTKSRKAYVRIAYLRKTFEQEPLGKEVSLEQEVLLQCRPPEGIPVAEVEWLKNEEVIDPVEDRNFYITIDHNLIIKQARLSDTANYTCVAKNIVAKRKSTTATVIVYVNGGWSTWTEWSVCNGRCGRGYQKRTRTCTNPAPLNGGAFCEGQSVQKITCTTLCPVDGRWTAWSKWSTCGTECTHWRRRECTAPAPKNGGKDCEGLVLQSKNCTDGLCMQTAPDSDDVALYVGIVIAVIVCLAISVIVALFVYRKNHRDFESDIIDSSALNGGFQPVNIKAARQDLLAVPPDLTSAAAMYRGPVYALHDVSDKIPMTNSPILDPLPNLKIKVYSTSGAVTPQDDLSDFSSKLSPQITQSLLARQTDPSCTAFGTFNSLGGHLIIPNSGISLLIPAGAVPQGRVYEMYLTVHRKENMRPPVEDSQTLLTPVVSCGPPGALLTRPVILTMHHCAEPNTEDWKIQLKNQAAQGQWEDVVMVGEENFTTPCYIQLDPESCHILTETLSTYALVGQSTTKAAAKRLKLAIFGPLSCSSLEYSIRVYCLDDTQDALKEVLQLERQMGGQLLEEPKALHFKGSTHNLRLSIHDIAHSLWKSKLLAKYQEIPFYHIWSGCQRNLHCTFTLERFSLSTLELVCKLCVRQVEGEGQIFQLNCTEPTGIDYPLMDSASTITTLVGPSAFSIPLPIRQKLCSSLDAPQTRGHDWRMLAHKLKLDRYLNYFATKSSPTGVILDLWEAQNFPDGNLSMLAAVLEEMGRHETVVSLAAEGKY
;
A
#
# COMPACT_ATOMS: atom_id res chain seq x y z
N GLU A 1 -54.30 0.41 -92.10
CA GLU A 1 -54.34 0.68 -90.64
C GLU A 1 -54.54 -0.65 -89.92
N GLU A 2 -53.67 -1.65 -90.10
CA GLU A 2 -52.19 -1.68 -89.93
C GLU A 2 -51.74 -1.47 -88.47
N ASP A 3 -50.98 -2.36 -87.83
CA ASP A 3 -50.67 -3.72 -88.27
C ASP A 3 -50.35 -4.70 -87.09
N GLN A 4 -50.82 -5.93 -87.24
CA GLN A 4 -50.44 -7.21 -86.60
C GLN A 4 -49.91 -7.29 -85.15
N SER A 5 -50.83 -7.63 -84.25
CA SER A 5 -50.71 -8.76 -83.28
C SER A 5 -50.64 -10.13 -84.03
N PRO A 6 -50.34 -11.33 -83.45
CA PRO A 6 -50.91 -11.81 -82.17
C PRO A 6 -50.16 -12.94 -81.37
N LEU A 7 -50.82 -13.40 -80.28
CA LEU A 7 -51.06 -14.80 -79.76
C LEU A 7 -50.02 -15.92 -80.08
N LEU A 8 -49.79 -17.01 -79.31
CA LEU A 8 -50.61 -17.79 -78.37
C LEU A 8 -49.68 -18.84 -77.71
N ILE A 9 -49.74 -19.15 -76.40
CA ILE A 9 -49.38 -20.50 -75.90
C ILE A 9 -50.26 -20.88 -74.70
N HIS A 10 -51.12 -21.88 -74.89
CA HIS A 10 -51.62 -22.75 -73.83
C HIS A 10 -51.98 -24.11 -74.47
N ILE A 11 -51.91 -25.20 -73.69
CA ILE A 11 -52.32 -26.59 -73.98
C ILE A 11 -51.21 -27.49 -74.59
N ILE A 12 -51.28 -28.78 -74.19
CA ILE A 12 -50.37 -29.92 -74.47
C ILE A 12 -49.05 -29.86 -73.69
N GLY A 13 -48.63 -30.89 -72.94
CA GLY A 13 -49.25 -32.18 -72.65
C GLY A 13 -48.38 -33.03 -71.71
N LEU A 14 -48.93 -34.14 -71.20
CA LEU A 14 -48.20 -35.09 -70.36
C LEU A 14 -46.99 -35.68 -71.10
N TYR A 15 -45.81 -35.64 -70.47
CA TYR A 15 -44.77 -36.64 -70.67
C TYR A 15 -44.18 -37.05 -69.32
N GLU A 16 -43.88 -38.34 -69.19
CA GLU A 16 -43.54 -38.99 -67.93
C GLU A 16 -42.23 -38.46 -67.36
N THR A 17 -42.20 -38.26 -66.04
CA THR A 17 -40.98 -38.02 -65.30
C THR A 17 -40.09 -39.26 -65.36
N PHE A 18 -39.04 -39.21 -66.17
CA PHE A 18 -37.87 -40.04 -65.90
C PHE A 18 -37.41 -39.77 -64.46
N PRO A 19 -37.11 -40.80 -63.65
CA PRO A 19 -36.44 -40.57 -62.39
C PRO A 19 -35.04 -40.03 -62.72
N SER A 20 -34.81 -38.74 -62.47
CA SER A 20 -33.47 -38.19 -62.44
C SER A 20 -32.66 -39.00 -61.44
N ASP A 21 -31.47 -39.46 -61.83
CA ASP A 21 -30.53 -40.06 -60.87
C ASP A 21 -30.36 -39.12 -59.66
N PRO A 22 -30.24 -39.66 -58.44
CA PRO A 22 -30.11 -38.84 -57.24
C PRO A 22 -28.93 -37.88 -57.43
N PRO A 23 -29.09 -36.57 -57.12
CA PRO A 23 -28.06 -35.59 -57.40
C PRO A 23 -26.77 -36.00 -56.70
N GLU A 24 -25.72 -36.24 -57.50
CA GLU A 24 -24.45 -36.73 -56.99
C GLU A 24 -23.91 -35.74 -55.93
N PRO A 25 -23.47 -36.22 -54.76
CA PRO A 25 -23.09 -35.32 -53.68
C PRO A 25 -21.74 -34.66 -53.95
N LEU A 26 -21.59 -33.42 -53.49
CA LEU A 26 -20.30 -32.73 -53.44
C LEU A 26 -19.30 -33.50 -52.55
N PRO A 27 -17.98 -33.37 -52.77
CA PRO A 27 -16.99 -34.11 -52.01
C PRO A 27 -17.00 -33.69 -50.54
N HIS A 28 -17.21 -34.63 -49.63
CA HIS A 28 -17.08 -34.41 -48.20
C HIS A 28 -15.68 -34.85 -47.72
N PHE A 29 -14.99 -34.00 -46.95
CA PHE A 29 -13.69 -34.35 -46.37
C PHE A 29 -13.86 -35.30 -45.19
N LEU A 30 -13.24 -36.49 -45.29
CA LEU A 30 -13.13 -37.47 -44.20
C LEU A 30 -11.91 -37.19 -43.31
N ILE A 31 -10.84 -36.65 -43.90
CA ILE A 31 -9.65 -36.17 -43.19
C ILE A 31 -9.27 -34.83 -43.84
N GLU A 32 -9.29 -33.76 -43.05
CA GLU A 32 -8.77 -32.46 -43.44
C GLU A 32 -7.32 -32.29 -42.99
N PRO A 33 -6.44 -31.63 -43.78
CA PRO A 33 -5.05 -31.45 -43.40
C PRO A 33 -4.91 -30.67 -42.09
N GLU A 34 -3.96 -31.08 -41.26
CA GLU A 34 -3.63 -30.49 -39.95
C GLU A 34 -2.37 -29.63 -40.01
N GLU A 35 -2.18 -28.77 -39.02
CA GLU A 35 -0.95 -27.98 -38.91
C GLU A 35 0.26 -28.89 -38.74
N ALA A 36 1.31 -28.59 -39.52
CA ALA A 36 2.50 -29.42 -39.62
C ALA A 36 3.75 -28.67 -39.16
N TYR A 37 4.64 -29.39 -38.48
CA TYR A 37 5.76 -28.79 -37.76
C TYR A 37 7.08 -29.45 -38.15
N ILE A 38 7.91 -28.71 -38.91
CA ILE A 38 9.21 -29.17 -39.40
C ILE A 38 10.22 -29.13 -38.25
N VAL A 39 10.56 -30.30 -37.70
CA VAL A 39 11.56 -30.42 -36.62
C VAL A 39 12.94 -30.71 -37.22
N LYS A 40 13.88 -29.79 -36.97
CA LYS A 40 15.25 -29.80 -37.55
C LYS A 40 15.22 -29.70 -39.08
N ASN A 41 15.52 -30.79 -39.80
CA ASN A 41 15.52 -30.86 -41.26
C ASN A 41 14.67 -32.04 -41.79
N LYS A 42 13.79 -32.62 -40.97
CA LYS A 42 12.90 -33.69 -41.44
C LYS A 42 11.70 -33.06 -42.17
N PRO A 43 11.42 -33.43 -43.43
CA PRO A 43 10.21 -33.01 -44.10
C PRO A 43 8.96 -33.58 -43.40
N VAL A 44 7.80 -32.98 -43.67
CA VAL A 44 6.52 -33.39 -43.08
C VAL A 44 5.47 -33.57 -44.18
N ASN A 45 4.63 -34.59 -44.02
CA ASN A 45 3.55 -34.89 -44.94
C ASN A 45 2.24 -34.26 -44.47
N LEU A 46 1.52 -33.61 -45.38
CA LEU A 46 0.11 -33.27 -45.19
C LEU A 46 -0.76 -34.35 -45.80
N TYR A 47 -1.86 -34.69 -45.14
CA TYR A 47 -2.82 -35.71 -45.59
C TYR A 47 -4.19 -35.07 -45.82
N CYS A 48 -4.88 -35.50 -46.88
CA CYS A 48 -6.24 -35.06 -47.17
C CYS A 48 -7.05 -36.23 -47.77
N LYS A 49 -8.27 -36.45 -47.28
CA LYS A 49 -9.13 -37.55 -47.70
C LYS A 49 -10.55 -37.07 -47.92
N ALA A 50 -11.16 -37.41 -49.05
CA ALA A 50 -12.53 -37.01 -49.38
C ALA A 50 -13.32 -38.11 -50.11
N SER A 51 -14.65 -38.05 -50.00
CA SER A 51 -15.59 -38.93 -50.68
C SER A 51 -16.93 -38.22 -50.97
N PRO A 52 -17.56 -38.42 -52.16
CA PRO A 52 -16.94 -38.99 -53.36
C PRO A 52 -15.92 -38.01 -53.95
N ALA A 53 -14.74 -38.49 -54.34
CA ALA A 53 -13.69 -37.63 -54.89
C ALA A 53 -13.06 -38.19 -56.17
N THR A 54 -13.32 -37.53 -57.31
CA THR A 54 -12.77 -37.88 -58.63
C THR A 54 -11.36 -37.33 -58.85
N GLN A 55 -10.99 -36.24 -58.17
CA GLN A 55 -9.64 -35.68 -58.09
C GLN A 55 -9.46 -34.95 -56.74
N ILE A 56 -8.22 -34.92 -56.23
CA ILE A 56 -7.83 -34.13 -55.06
C ILE A 56 -6.46 -33.52 -55.34
N TYR A 57 -6.31 -32.21 -55.12
CA TYR A 57 -5.06 -31.48 -55.28
C TYR A 57 -4.84 -30.49 -54.13
N PHE A 58 -3.58 -30.28 -53.78
CA PHE A 58 -3.18 -29.25 -52.82
C PHE A 58 -2.85 -27.93 -53.51
N LYS A 59 -3.31 -26.85 -52.88
CA LYS A 59 -3.01 -25.47 -53.24
C LYS A 59 -2.25 -24.81 -52.09
N CYS A 60 -0.96 -24.55 -52.26
CA CYS A 60 -0.10 -23.98 -51.23
C CYS A 60 0.29 -22.54 -51.60
N ASN A 61 0.14 -21.60 -50.66
CA ASN A 61 0.39 -20.16 -50.85
C ASN A 61 -0.22 -19.57 -52.14
N SER A 62 -1.43 -19.99 -52.49
CA SER A 62 -2.16 -19.63 -53.72
C SER A 62 -1.65 -20.21 -55.04
N GLU A 63 -0.60 -21.04 -55.04
CA GLU A 63 -0.15 -21.82 -56.21
C GLU A 63 -0.58 -23.30 -56.10
N TRP A 64 -0.70 -23.97 -57.24
CA TRP A 64 -1.03 -25.41 -57.29
C TRP A 64 0.24 -26.23 -57.22
N VAL A 65 0.30 -27.19 -56.30
CA VAL A 65 1.42 -28.13 -56.19
C VAL A 65 1.46 -29.03 -57.45
N HIS A 66 2.64 -29.43 -57.92
CA HIS A 66 2.74 -30.26 -59.13
C HIS A 66 2.20 -31.68 -58.88
N GLN A 67 1.57 -32.26 -59.91
CA GLN A 67 1.00 -33.61 -59.83
C GLN A 67 2.03 -34.71 -59.47
N LYS A 68 3.32 -34.48 -59.74
CA LYS A 68 4.41 -35.43 -59.39
C LYS A 68 4.65 -35.52 -57.88
N ASP A 69 4.29 -34.48 -57.14
CA ASP A 69 4.54 -34.37 -55.70
C ASP A 69 3.33 -34.86 -54.87
N HIS A 70 2.25 -35.26 -55.54
CA HIS A 70 1.05 -35.84 -54.94
C HIS A 70 1.14 -37.37 -54.94
N VAL A 71 1.20 -37.97 -53.76
CA VAL A 71 1.01 -39.41 -53.58
C VAL A 71 -0.48 -39.67 -53.37
N VAL A 72 -1.10 -40.47 -54.25
CA VAL A 72 -2.55 -40.73 -54.26
C VAL A 72 -2.81 -42.20 -53.93
N ASP A 73 -3.68 -42.44 -52.96
CA ASP A 73 -4.30 -43.74 -52.66
C ASP A 73 -5.81 -43.66 -52.96
N GLU A 74 -6.36 -44.67 -53.63
CA GLU A 74 -7.76 -44.72 -54.04
C GLU A 74 -8.40 -46.01 -53.55
N ARG A 75 -9.55 -45.89 -52.88
CA ARG A 75 -10.30 -47.01 -52.34
C ARG A 75 -11.78 -46.81 -52.59
N VAL A 76 -12.49 -47.88 -52.92
CA VAL A 76 -13.96 -47.86 -52.94
C VAL A 76 -14.43 -48.20 -51.52
N ASP A 77 -15.31 -47.37 -50.96
CA ASP A 77 -15.91 -47.67 -49.66
C ASP A 77 -16.93 -48.82 -49.81
N GLU A 78 -16.70 -49.91 -49.08
CA GLU A 78 -17.52 -51.13 -49.11
C GLU A 78 -18.98 -50.89 -48.70
N THR A 79 -19.26 -49.81 -47.96
CA THR A 79 -20.61 -49.51 -47.45
C THR A 79 -21.43 -48.57 -48.33
N SER A 80 -20.79 -47.63 -49.03
CA SER A 80 -21.46 -46.65 -49.90
C SER A 80 -21.26 -46.88 -51.40
N GLY A 81 -20.28 -47.69 -51.80
CA GLY A 81 -19.87 -47.88 -53.20
C GLY A 81 -19.20 -46.65 -53.82
N LEU A 82 -18.94 -45.59 -53.04
CA LEU A 82 -18.35 -44.35 -53.51
C LEU A 82 -16.82 -44.39 -53.51
N ILE A 83 -16.21 -43.65 -54.44
CA ILE A 83 -14.75 -43.53 -54.55
C ILE A 83 -14.22 -42.59 -53.46
N VAL A 84 -13.46 -43.15 -52.53
CA VAL A 84 -12.69 -42.42 -51.53
C VAL A 84 -11.27 -42.23 -52.07
N ARG A 85 -10.82 -40.99 -52.16
CA ARG A 85 -9.40 -40.68 -52.42
C ARG A 85 -8.73 -40.09 -51.22
N GLU A 86 -7.51 -40.52 -50.99
CA GLU A 86 -6.58 -40.01 -50.00
C GLU A 86 -5.32 -39.53 -50.72
N VAL A 87 -4.89 -38.31 -50.44
CA VAL A 87 -3.74 -37.69 -51.10
C VAL A 87 -2.83 -37.06 -50.06
N SER A 88 -1.53 -37.31 -50.21
CA SER A 88 -0.50 -36.70 -49.38
C SER A 88 0.57 -36.00 -50.20
N ILE A 89 1.06 -34.88 -49.68
CA ILE A 89 2.20 -34.12 -50.23
C ILE A 89 3.30 -34.02 -49.16
N GLU A 90 4.55 -34.13 -49.59
CA GLU A 90 5.73 -33.95 -48.72
C GLU A 90 6.22 -32.51 -48.82
N ILE A 91 6.39 -31.83 -47.68
CA ILE A 91 6.87 -30.45 -47.60
C ILE A 91 8.22 -30.42 -46.88
N SER A 92 9.23 -29.95 -47.61
CA SER A 92 10.60 -29.81 -47.12
C SER A 92 10.84 -28.47 -46.43
N ARG A 93 11.90 -28.41 -45.62
CA ARG A 93 12.31 -27.16 -44.94
C ARG A 93 12.65 -26.03 -45.92
N GLN A 94 13.31 -26.34 -47.04
CA GLN A 94 13.75 -25.35 -48.02
C GLN A 94 12.56 -24.60 -48.63
N GLN A 95 11.48 -25.31 -48.99
CA GLN A 95 10.25 -24.71 -49.52
C GLN A 95 9.58 -23.73 -48.55
N VAL A 96 9.78 -23.90 -47.23
CA VAL A 96 9.24 -23.00 -46.19
C VAL A 96 10.20 -21.83 -45.91
N GLU A 97 11.52 -22.04 -45.97
CA GLU A 97 12.53 -20.98 -45.77
C GLU A 97 12.69 -20.04 -46.97
N GLU A 98 12.44 -20.51 -48.20
CA GLU A 98 12.54 -19.73 -49.44
C GLU A 98 11.37 -18.73 -49.63
N LEU A 99 10.33 -18.81 -48.80
CA LEU A 99 9.14 -17.96 -48.90
C LEU A 99 9.37 -16.59 -48.23
N PHE A 100 9.92 -15.63 -48.98
CA PHE A 100 10.09 -14.24 -48.54
C PHE A 100 8.75 -13.44 -48.54
N GLY A 101 7.78 -13.88 -47.75
CA GLY A 101 6.44 -13.28 -47.62
C GLY A 101 6.07 -12.90 -46.17
N PRO A 102 5.02 -12.07 -45.97
CA PRO A 102 4.49 -11.73 -44.65
C PRO A 102 3.48 -12.75 -44.09
N GLU A 103 3.06 -13.75 -44.88
CA GLU A 103 2.16 -14.83 -44.43
C GLU A 103 2.96 -16.12 -44.18
N ASP A 104 2.54 -16.88 -43.15
CA ASP A 104 3.03 -18.25 -42.91
C ASP A 104 2.71 -19.19 -44.10
N TYR A 105 3.60 -20.14 -44.37
CA TYR A 105 3.40 -21.13 -45.43
C TYR A 105 2.13 -21.97 -45.14
N TRP A 106 1.12 -21.88 -46.01
CA TRP A 106 -0.15 -22.57 -45.85
C TRP A 106 -0.53 -23.40 -47.07
N CYS A 107 -1.20 -24.52 -46.83
CA CYS A 107 -1.76 -25.39 -47.85
C CYS A 107 -3.25 -25.62 -47.62
N GLN A 108 -4.03 -25.61 -48.70
CA GLN A 108 -5.46 -25.92 -48.71
C GLN A 108 -5.70 -27.09 -49.67
N CYS A 109 -6.41 -28.11 -49.21
CA CYS A 109 -6.83 -29.21 -50.06
C CYS A 109 -8.09 -28.82 -50.85
N VAL A 110 -8.15 -29.19 -52.11
CA VAL A 110 -9.33 -29.02 -52.97
C VAL A 110 -9.71 -30.39 -53.53
N ALA A 111 -10.98 -30.75 -53.39
CA ALA A 111 -11.55 -31.99 -53.90
C ALA A 111 -12.56 -31.70 -55.00
N TRP A 112 -12.62 -32.58 -56.00
CA TRP A 112 -13.55 -32.55 -57.12
C TRP A 112 -14.47 -33.76 -57.09
N SER A 113 -15.72 -33.54 -57.50
CA SER A 113 -16.71 -34.54 -57.88
C SER A 113 -17.29 -34.14 -59.24
N SER A 114 -18.13 -34.99 -59.82
CA SER A 114 -19.01 -34.64 -60.94
C SER A 114 -19.97 -33.48 -60.63
N ALA A 115 -20.36 -33.30 -59.36
CA ALA A 115 -21.27 -32.24 -58.93
C ALA A 115 -20.60 -30.88 -58.63
N GLY A 116 -19.27 -30.84 -58.49
CA GLY A 116 -18.53 -29.62 -58.20
C GLY A 116 -17.30 -29.81 -57.29
N THR A 117 -16.86 -28.71 -56.68
CA THR A 117 -15.64 -28.68 -55.84
C THR A 117 -15.89 -28.22 -54.42
N THR A 118 -15.12 -28.76 -53.48
CA THR A 118 -15.06 -28.34 -52.08
C THR A 118 -13.61 -28.08 -51.67
N LYS A 119 -13.43 -27.21 -50.67
CA LYS A 119 -12.11 -26.80 -50.16
C LYS A 119 -12.03 -27.07 -48.66
N SER A 120 -10.90 -27.59 -48.19
CA SER A 120 -10.67 -27.85 -46.77
C SER A 120 -10.34 -26.57 -46.00
N ARG A 121 -10.19 -26.66 -44.68
CA ARG A 121 -9.41 -25.72 -43.86
C ARG A 121 -7.99 -25.54 -44.43
N LYS A 122 -7.38 -24.37 -44.17
CA LYS A 122 -5.95 -24.13 -44.42
C LYS A 122 -5.13 -24.80 -43.32
N ALA A 123 -4.15 -25.62 -43.71
CA ALA A 123 -3.13 -26.16 -42.83
C ALA A 123 -1.86 -25.31 -42.94
N TYR A 124 -1.35 -24.82 -41.80
CA TYR A 124 -0.12 -24.05 -41.74
C TYR A 124 1.07 -24.99 -41.49
N VAL A 125 2.17 -24.76 -42.21
CA VAL A 125 3.42 -25.51 -42.06
C VAL A 125 4.49 -24.58 -41.53
N ARG A 126 4.95 -24.81 -40.30
CA ARG A 126 5.92 -23.94 -39.62
C ARG A 126 7.17 -24.70 -39.22
N ILE A 127 8.30 -23.98 -39.15
CA ILE A 127 9.56 -24.53 -38.65
C ILE A 127 9.50 -24.53 -37.12
N ALA A 128 9.61 -25.72 -36.52
CA ALA A 128 9.46 -25.87 -35.08
C ALA A 128 10.74 -25.45 -34.34
N TYR A 129 10.60 -24.55 -33.37
CA TYR A 129 11.69 -24.14 -32.49
C TYR A 129 11.17 -23.88 -31.07
N LEU A 130 12.10 -23.90 -30.11
CA LEU A 130 11.87 -23.45 -28.73
C LEU A 130 13.12 -22.72 -28.25
N ARG A 131 12.98 -21.48 -27.80
CA ARG A 131 14.10 -20.70 -27.24
C ARG A 131 14.67 -21.35 -25.98
N LYS A 132 15.85 -20.91 -25.56
CA LYS A 132 16.52 -21.42 -24.34
C LYS A 132 16.11 -20.65 -23.08
N THR A 133 15.89 -19.35 -23.22
CA THR A 133 15.55 -18.42 -22.15
C THR A 133 14.03 -18.34 -22.00
N PHE A 134 13.52 -18.49 -20.77
CA PHE A 134 12.13 -18.17 -20.44
C PHE A 134 11.88 -16.66 -20.57
N GLU A 135 10.64 -16.28 -20.86
CA GLU A 135 10.23 -14.86 -20.86
C GLU A 135 10.07 -14.33 -19.43
N GLN A 136 9.53 -15.16 -18.53
CA GLN A 136 9.39 -14.86 -17.12
C GLN A 136 9.61 -16.14 -16.31
N GLU A 137 10.62 -16.14 -15.46
CA GLU A 137 10.91 -17.24 -14.53
C GLU A 137 10.21 -17.03 -13.17
N PRO A 138 9.89 -18.12 -12.44
CA PRO A 138 9.23 -18.01 -11.15
C PRO A 138 10.19 -17.50 -10.08
N LEU A 139 9.71 -16.54 -9.28
CA LEU A 139 10.45 -15.95 -8.17
C LEU A 139 10.03 -16.59 -6.84
N GLY A 140 11.02 -16.86 -5.98
CA GLY A 140 10.78 -17.34 -4.62
C GLY A 140 9.96 -16.36 -3.79
N LYS A 141 9.14 -16.89 -2.86
CA LYS A 141 8.24 -16.09 -2.02
C LYS A 141 8.20 -16.62 -0.59
N GLU A 142 8.22 -15.70 0.37
CA GLU A 142 7.96 -15.96 1.78
C GLU A 142 6.50 -15.59 2.08
N VAL A 143 5.70 -16.54 2.56
CA VAL A 143 4.24 -16.37 2.69
C VAL A 143 3.76 -16.87 4.06
N SER A 144 2.78 -16.19 4.65
CA SER A 144 2.19 -16.61 5.91
C SER A 144 1.23 -17.80 5.74
N LEU A 145 0.94 -18.55 6.81
CA LEU A 145 -0.06 -19.63 6.77
C LEU A 145 -1.41 -19.15 6.22
N GLU A 146 -2.11 -20.05 5.51
CA GLU A 146 -3.46 -19.86 4.94
C GLU A 146 -3.57 -18.79 3.84
N GLN A 147 -2.54 -17.98 3.60
CA GLN A 147 -2.49 -17.01 2.51
C GLN A 147 -2.29 -17.68 1.15
N GLU A 148 -2.83 -17.07 0.08
CA GLU A 148 -2.68 -17.54 -1.30
C GLU A 148 -1.27 -17.27 -1.86
N VAL A 149 -0.70 -18.25 -2.56
CA VAL A 149 0.60 -18.13 -3.24
C VAL A 149 0.41 -18.17 -4.75
N LEU A 150 0.70 -17.07 -5.44
CA LEU A 150 0.79 -17.02 -6.91
C LEU A 150 2.26 -17.10 -7.36
N LEU A 151 2.64 -18.15 -8.07
CA LEU A 151 3.92 -18.27 -8.79
C LEU A 151 3.69 -18.06 -10.29
N GLN A 152 4.32 -17.03 -10.84
CA GLN A 152 4.20 -16.70 -12.26
C GLN A 152 5.25 -17.42 -13.09
N CYS A 153 4.88 -17.90 -14.27
CA CYS A 153 5.82 -18.45 -15.25
C CYS A 153 5.33 -18.17 -16.67
N ARG A 154 6.19 -17.62 -17.52
CA ARG A 154 5.95 -17.49 -18.96
C ARG A 154 6.99 -18.32 -19.71
N PRO A 155 6.56 -19.36 -20.46
CA PRO A 155 7.48 -20.26 -21.15
C PRO A 155 8.31 -19.52 -22.22
N PRO A 156 9.43 -20.09 -22.69
CA PRO A 156 10.20 -19.53 -23.80
C PRO A 156 9.35 -19.46 -25.08
N GLU A 157 9.51 -18.40 -25.88
CA GLU A 157 8.95 -18.33 -27.23
C GLU A 157 9.30 -19.61 -28.03
N GLY A 158 8.29 -20.19 -28.67
CA GLY A 158 8.42 -21.39 -29.48
C GLY A 158 7.20 -21.61 -30.37
N ILE A 159 7.40 -22.41 -31.41
CA ILE A 159 6.37 -22.83 -32.36
C ILE A 159 6.40 -24.36 -32.44
N PRO A 160 5.28 -25.08 -32.16
CA PRO A 160 4.05 -24.56 -31.55
C PRO A 160 4.30 -23.99 -30.14
N VAL A 161 3.29 -23.35 -29.55
CA VAL A 161 3.36 -22.85 -28.16
C VAL A 161 3.68 -23.98 -27.18
N ALA A 162 4.47 -23.68 -26.15
CA ALA A 162 4.93 -24.70 -25.21
C ALA A 162 3.88 -25.00 -24.13
N GLU A 163 3.62 -26.29 -23.87
CA GLU A 163 2.88 -26.76 -22.72
C GLU A 163 3.69 -26.49 -21.43
N VAL A 164 3.02 -26.14 -20.33
CA VAL A 164 3.68 -25.89 -19.04
C VAL A 164 3.28 -26.95 -18.01
N GLU A 165 4.28 -27.63 -17.47
CA GLU A 165 4.20 -28.61 -16.38
C GLU A 165 4.90 -28.00 -15.14
N TRP A 166 4.31 -28.09 -13.95
CA TRP A 166 4.92 -27.59 -12.71
C TRP A 166 5.47 -28.74 -11.86
N LEU A 167 6.66 -28.53 -11.29
CA LEU A 167 7.31 -29.46 -10.36
C LEU A 167 7.36 -28.88 -8.94
N LYS A 168 7.14 -29.71 -7.92
CA LYS A 168 7.40 -29.44 -6.50
C LYS A 168 8.49 -30.42 -6.04
N ASN A 169 9.65 -29.91 -5.65
CA ASN A 169 10.84 -30.72 -5.32
C ASN A 169 11.20 -31.75 -6.41
N GLU A 170 11.12 -31.34 -7.68
CA GLU A 170 11.33 -32.16 -8.89
C GLU A 170 10.26 -33.23 -9.21
N GLU A 171 9.21 -33.37 -8.39
CA GLU A 171 8.05 -34.23 -8.67
C GLU A 171 6.93 -33.43 -9.36
N VAL A 172 6.19 -34.02 -10.30
CA VAL A 172 5.12 -33.34 -11.05
C VAL A 172 3.91 -33.11 -10.14
N ILE A 173 3.39 -31.87 -10.13
CA ILE A 173 2.16 -31.54 -9.42
C ILE A 173 0.96 -31.94 -10.28
N ASP A 174 0.13 -32.88 -9.82
CA ASP A 174 -1.18 -33.16 -10.43
C ASP A 174 -2.30 -32.42 -9.65
N PRO A 175 -3.00 -31.45 -10.28
CA PRO A 175 -4.15 -30.75 -9.66
C PRO A 175 -5.34 -31.66 -9.32
N VAL A 176 -5.39 -32.90 -9.83
CA VAL A 176 -6.42 -33.90 -9.50
C VAL A 176 -6.16 -34.51 -8.12
N GLU A 177 -4.91 -34.67 -7.71
CA GLU A 177 -4.53 -35.27 -6.41
C GLU A 177 -4.70 -34.30 -5.24
N ASP A 178 -4.26 -33.04 -5.37
CA ASP A 178 -4.49 -31.99 -4.35
C ASP A 178 -5.13 -30.72 -4.95
N ARG A 179 -6.40 -30.53 -4.60
CA ARG A 179 -7.25 -29.37 -5.00
C ARG A 179 -6.75 -28.01 -4.48
N ASN A 180 -5.73 -27.99 -3.63
CA ASN A 180 -5.06 -26.77 -3.17
C ASN A 180 -4.26 -26.10 -4.30
N PHE A 181 -3.70 -26.91 -5.22
CA PHE A 181 -2.98 -26.42 -6.38
C PHE A 181 -3.94 -26.16 -7.55
N TYR A 182 -3.68 -25.10 -8.29
CA TYR A 182 -4.42 -24.74 -9.48
C TYR A 182 -3.47 -24.14 -10.52
N ILE A 183 -3.49 -24.65 -11.75
CA ILE A 183 -2.68 -24.15 -12.86
C ILE A 183 -3.61 -23.36 -13.77
N THR A 184 -3.29 -22.09 -14.01
CA THR A 184 -4.08 -21.18 -14.85
C THR A 184 -3.82 -21.41 -16.35
N ILE A 185 -4.72 -20.90 -17.20
CA ILE A 185 -4.51 -20.88 -18.65
C ILE A 185 -3.26 -20.08 -19.05
N ASP A 186 -2.91 -19.06 -18.26
CA ASP A 186 -1.70 -18.24 -18.39
C ASP A 186 -0.46 -18.89 -17.75
N HIS A 187 -0.50 -20.21 -17.53
CA HIS A 187 0.59 -21.06 -17.02
C HIS A 187 1.08 -20.79 -15.58
N ASN A 188 0.44 -19.89 -14.85
CA ASN A 188 0.78 -19.59 -13.45
C ASN A 188 0.26 -20.68 -12.50
N LEU A 189 1.03 -20.99 -11.44
CA LEU A 189 0.64 -21.89 -10.36
C LEU A 189 0.10 -21.09 -9.17
N ILE A 190 -1.10 -21.46 -8.72
CA ILE A 190 -1.77 -20.89 -7.54
C ILE A 190 -1.87 -21.97 -6.47
N ILE A 191 -1.42 -21.64 -5.26
CA ILE A 191 -1.64 -22.42 -4.03
C ILE A 191 -2.69 -21.65 -3.22
N LYS A 192 -3.91 -22.19 -3.11
CA LYS A 192 -5.05 -21.46 -2.52
C LYS A 192 -4.86 -21.13 -1.04
N GLN A 193 -4.27 -22.06 -0.28
CA GLN A 193 -3.96 -21.89 1.14
C GLN A 193 -2.57 -22.44 1.40
N ALA A 194 -1.62 -21.58 1.80
CA ALA A 194 -0.26 -21.98 2.14
C ALA A 194 -0.24 -22.87 3.40
N ARG A 195 0.22 -24.13 3.25
CA ARG A 195 0.46 -25.08 4.35
C ARG A 195 1.96 -25.20 4.64
N LEU A 196 2.34 -25.64 5.84
CA LEU A 196 3.77 -25.91 6.14
C LEU A 196 4.41 -26.90 5.16
N SER A 197 3.64 -27.87 4.67
CA SER A 197 4.02 -28.86 3.63
C SER A 197 4.26 -28.26 2.24
N ASP A 198 3.95 -26.98 2.03
CA ASP A 198 4.15 -26.29 0.75
C ASP A 198 5.46 -25.51 0.70
N THR A 199 6.23 -25.53 1.78
CA THR A 199 7.63 -25.09 1.82
C THR A 199 8.48 -26.04 0.97
N ALA A 200 8.79 -25.64 -0.26
CA ALA A 200 9.40 -26.48 -1.28
C ALA A 200 10.04 -25.65 -2.41
N ASN A 201 10.83 -26.31 -3.25
CA ASN A 201 11.38 -25.73 -4.47
C ASN A 201 10.43 -26.00 -5.64
N TYR A 202 9.88 -24.95 -6.25
CA TYR A 202 8.97 -25.05 -7.38
C TYR A 202 9.70 -24.73 -8.68
N THR A 203 9.58 -25.62 -9.67
CA THR A 203 10.25 -25.47 -10.98
C THR A 203 9.18 -25.46 -12.07
N CYS A 204 9.20 -24.46 -12.94
CA CYS A 204 8.34 -24.41 -14.12
C CYS A 204 9.03 -25.14 -15.29
N VAL A 205 8.30 -25.99 -16.01
CA VAL A 205 8.83 -26.78 -17.13
C VAL A 205 8.04 -26.51 -18.39
N ALA A 206 8.68 -25.87 -19.36
CA ALA A 206 8.11 -25.63 -20.68
C ALA A 206 8.47 -26.80 -21.61
N LYS A 207 7.47 -27.38 -22.27
CA LYS A 207 7.55 -28.57 -23.11
C LYS A 207 7.00 -28.27 -24.50
N ASN A 208 7.80 -28.56 -25.51
CA ASN A 208 7.41 -28.46 -26.91
C ASN A 208 7.92 -29.71 -27.65
N ILE A 209 7.38 -29.99 -28.85
CA ILE A 209 7.79 -31.10 -29.73
C ILE A 209 9.29 -31.12 -30.05
N VAL A 210 9.97 -29.96 -29.90
CA VAL A 210 11.41 -29.79 -30.12
C VAL A 210 12.25 -30.19 -28.90
N ALA A 211 11.81 -29.82 -27.69
CA ALA A 211 12.56 -30.00 -26.45
C ALA A 211 11.69 -29.68 -25.20
N LYS A 212 12.13 -30.18 -24.04
CA LYS A 212 11.77 -29.61 -22.72
C LYS A 212 12.81 -28.59 -22.24
N ARG A 213 12.37 -27.61 -21.44
CA ARG A 213 13.17 -26.58 -20.77
C ARG A 213 12.67 -26.44 -19.33
N LYS A 214 13.58 -26.38 -18.35
CA LYS A 214 13.28 -26.07 -16.95
C LYS A 214 13.67 -24.62 -16.68
N SER A 215 12.87 -23.89 -15.92
CA SER A 215 13.21 -22.56 -15.40
C SER A 215 14.23 -22.68 -14.25
N THR A 216 14.70 -21.54 -13.75
CA THR A 216 15.18 -21.44 -12.37
C THR A 216 14.11 -21.89 -11.35
N THR A 217 14.59 -22.36 -10.20
CA THR A 217 13.79 -22.89 -9.09
C THR A 217 13.33 -21.77 -8.15
N ALA A 218 12.03 -21.65 -7.90
CA ALA A 218 11.47 -20.74 -6.90
C ALA A 218 11.33 -21.43 -5.55
N THR A 219 12.11 -21.01 -4.56
CA THR A 219 11.93 -21.41 -3.15
C THR A 219 10.69 -20.73 -2.58
N VAL A 220 9.65 -21.48 -2.24
CA VAL A 220 8.54 -20.96 -1.42
C VAL A 220 8.77 -21.36 0.03
N ILE A 221 8.67 -20.40 0.94
CA ILE A 221 8.85 -20.61 2.38
C ILE A 221 7.57 -20.18 3.08
N VAL A 222 6.89 -21.13 3.73
CA VAL A 222 5.68 -20.83 4.50
C VAL A 222 6.08 -20.59 5.95
N TYR A 223 5.89 -19.36 6.43
CA TYR A 223 6.28 -18.92 7.77
C TYR A 223 5.09 -18.78 8.72
N VAL A 224 5.38 -18.87 10.02
CA VAL A 224 4.40 -18.67 11.09
C VAL A 224 4.87 -17.52 11.94
N ASN A 225 4.07 -16.46 12.04
CA ASN A 225 4.35 -15.36 12.97
C ASN A 225 4.07 -15.79 14.40
N GLY A 226 4.91 -15.35 15.34
CA GLY A 226 4.75 -15.62 16.75
C GLY A 226 3.51 -14.95 17.32
N GLY A 227 2.64 -15.74 17.94
CA GLY A 227 1.50 -15.28 18.73
C GLY A 227 1.75 -15.39 20.23
N TRP A 228 1.25 -14.42 20.99
CA TRP A 228 1.35 -14.41 22.43
C TRP A 228 0.48 -15.51 23.06
N SER A 229 1.04 -16.23 24.05
CA SER A 229 0.24 -17.02 24.98
C SER A 229 -0.75 -16.15 25.74
N THR A 230 -1.77 -16.79 26.32
CA THR A 230 -2.53 -16.18 27.41
C THR A 230 -1.59 -15.72 28.52
N TRP A 231 -1.95 -14.61 29.18
CA TRP A 231 -1.22 -14.13 30.35
C TRP A 231 -1.32 -15.14 31.50
N THR A 232 -0.25 -15.28 32.27
CA THR A 232 -0.31 -15.97 33.58
C THR A 232 -1.19 -15.19 34.56
N GLU A 233 -1.61 -15.87 35.62
CA GLU A 233 -2.17 -15.23 36.82
C GLU A 233 -1.17 -14.22 37.42
N TRP A 234 -1.68 -13.26 38.20
CA TRP A 234 -0.86 -12.26 38.89
C TRP A 234 -0.11 -12.89 40.06
N SER A 235 1.20 -12.62 40.18
CA SER A 235 1.97 -13.01 41.35
C SER A 235 1.40 -12.40 42.64
N VAL A 236 1.67 -13.02 43.79
CA VAL A 236 1.45 -12.37 45.09
C VAL A 236 2.18 -11.03 45.16
N CYS A 237 1.66 -10.10 45.97
CA CYS A 237 2.26 -8.78 46.17
C CYS A 237 3.60 -8.94 46.90
N ASN A 238 4.71 -8.50 46.29
CA ASN A 238 6.05 -8.67 46.87
C ASN A 238 6.29 -7.82 48.15
N GLY A 239 5.45 -6.81 48.39
CA GLY A 239 5.52 -6.01 49.62
C GLY A 239 4.88 -6.73 50.79
N ARG A 240 5.65 -7.03 51.85
CA ARG A 240 5.10 -7.62 53.10
C ARG A 240 4.06 -6.72 53.76
N CYS A 241 4.23 -5.41 53.66
CA CYS A 241 3.29 -4.39 54.09
C CYS A 241 3.51 -3.11 53.27
N GLY A 242 2.46 -2.30 53.07
CA GLY A 242 2.53 -1.08 52.27
C GLY A 242 2.56 -1.35 50.77
N ARG A 243 3.26 -0.50 50.01
CA ARG A 243 3.30 -0.59 48.54
C ARG A 243 4.23 -1.72 48.09
N GLY A 244 3.73 -2.61 47.25
CA GLY A 244 4.49 -3.61 46.52
C GLY A 244 4.12 -3.63 45.04
N TYR A 245 4.55 -4.68 44.34
CA TYR A 245 4.18 -4.93 42.95
C TYR A 245 3.75 -6.39 42.76
N GLN A 246 2.78 -6.59 41.86
CA GLN A 246 2.44 -7.89 41.28
C GLN A 246 2.96 -7.95 39.84
N LYS A 247 3.37 -9.13 39.39
CA LYS A 247 3.88 -9.39 38.04
C LYS A 247 3.05 -10.49 37.38
N ARG A 248 2.76 -10.34 36.09
CA ARG A 248 2.31 -11.45 35.22
C ARG A 248 3.16 -11.50 33.95
N THR A 249 3.18 -12.65 33.30
CA THR A 249 4.02 -12.92 32.12
C THR A 249 3.24 -13.61 31.01
N ARG A 250 3.73 -13.51 29.78
CA ARG A 250 3.26 -14.28 28.62
C ARG A 250 4.45 -14.66 27.74
N THR A 251 4.35 -15.77 27.01
CA THR A 251 5.40 -16.32 26.16
C THR A 251 4.99 -16.32 24.69
N CYS A 252 5.96 -16.15 23.79
CA CYS A 252 5.72 -16.12 22.35
C CYS A 252 5.64 -17.54 21.79
N THR A 253 4.47 -18.17 21.94
CA THR A 253 4.31 -19.64 21.86
C THR A 253 2.94 -20.10 21.35
N ASN A 254 2.02 -19.17 21.05
CA ASN A 254 0.66 -19.50 20.63
C ASN A 254 0.23 -18.67 19.39
N PRO A 255 0.70 -19.02 18.17
CA PRO A 255 1.69 -20.06 17.88
C PRO A 255 3.13 -19.59 18.13
N ALA A 256 4.10 -20.51 18.13
CA ALA A 256 5.52 -20.16 18.15
C ALA A 256 5.98 -19.73 16.74
N PRO A 257 6.92 -18.77 16.61
CA PRO A 257 7.42 -18.36 15.30
C PRO A 257 8.20 -19.49 14.62
N LEU A 258 7.96 -19.71 13.32
CA LEU A 258 8.61 -20.74 12.50
C LEU A 258 9.03 -20.19 11.14
N ASN A 259 10.05 -20.80 10.54
CA ASN A 259 10.59 -20.50 9.20
C ASN A 259 10.86 -19.00 8.94
N GLY A 260 11.42 -18.30 9.94
CA GLY A 260 11.75 -16.87 9.84
C GLY A 260 10.63 -15.90 10.20
N GLY A 261 9.43 -16.40 10.56
CA GLY A 261 8.31 -15.56 10.96
C GLY A 261 8.59 -14.65 12.17
N ALA A 262 7.90 -13.51 12.21
CA ALA A 262 8.18 -12.44 13.17
C ALA A 262 7.99 -12.86 14.63
N PHE A 263 8.83 -12.34 15.53
CA PHE A 263 8.64 -12.50 16.97
C PHE A 263 7.48 -11.64 17.48
N CYS A 264 6.83 -12.08 18.55
CA CYS A 264 5.66 -11.40 19.12
C CYS A 264 5.97 -9.98 19.58
N GLU A 265 5.19 -9.00 19.10
CA GLU A 265 5.41 -7.59 19.43
C GLU A 265 4.86 -7.19 20.81
N GLY A 266 5.61 -6.31 21.50
CA GLY A 266 5.24 -5.75 22.80
C GLY A 266 5.86 -6.48 24.00
N GLN A 267 5.40 -6.13 25.20
CA GLN A 267 6.03 -6.60 26.44
C GLN A 267 5.60 -8.04 26.79
N SER A 268 6.57 -8.87 27.18
CA SER A 268 6.35 -10.23 27.74
C SER A 268 6.04 -10.22 29.24
N VAL A 269 6.19 -9.06 29.89
CA VAL A 269 6.03 -8.86 31.34
C VAL A 269 5.16 -7.64 31.60
N GLN A 270 4.17 -7.78 32.49
CA GLN A 270 3.41 -6.64 33.03
C GLN A 270 3.58 -6.57 34.55
N LYS A 271 3.64 -5.34 35.10
CA LYS A 271 3.74 -5.07 36.53
C LYS A 271 2.67 -4.04 36.94
N ILE A 272 2.01 -4.25 38.08
CA ILE A 272 1.04 -3.30 38.67
C ILE A 272 1.37 -3.10 40.16
N THR A 273 1.16 -1.89 40.66
CA THR A 273 1.28 -1.54 42.09
C THR A 273 0.16 -2.17 42.91
N CYS A 274 0.53 -2.89 43.97
CA CYS A 274 -0.38 -3.43 44.98
C CYS A 274 -0.12 -2.78 46.33
N THR A 275 -1.10 -2.77 47.22
CA THR A 275 -0.92 -2.32 48.62
C THR A 275 -1.36 -3.41 49.57
N THR A 276 -0.43 -3.93 50.39
CA THR A 276 -0.72 -4.88 51.47
C THR A 276 -0.95 -4.13 52.78
N LEU A 277 -1.97 -4.54 53.54
CA LEU A 277 -2.33 -3.89 54.80
C LEU A 277 -1.25 -4.13 55.87
N CYS A 278 -0.73 -3.05 56.46
CA CYS A 278 0.28 -3.14 57.51
C CYS A 278 -0.36 -3.53 58.85
N PRO A 279 0.24 -4.45 59.65
CA PRO A 279 -0.14 -4.62 61.05
C PRO A 279 0.11 -3.31 61.81
N VAL A 280 -0.82 -2.95 62.70
CA VAL A 280 -0.72 -1.80 63.60
C VAL A 280 -0.87 -2.32 65.02
N ASP A 281 0.19 -2.21 65.82
CA ASP A 281 0.17 -2.61 67.23
C ASP A 281 -0.68 -1.65 68.07
N GLY A 282 -1.42 -2.21 69.02
CA GLY A 282 -2.23 -1.47 69.97
C GLY A 282 -1.39 -0.64 70.94
N ARG A 283 -1.88 0.55 71.29
CA ARG A 283 -1.33 1.35 72.38
C ARG A 283 -2.43 1.87 73.31
N TRP A 284 -2.11 1.85 74.60
CA TRP A 284 -2.93 2.39 75.67
C TRP A 284 -3.13 3.90 75.54
N THR A 285 -4.36 4.36 75.80
CA THR A 285 -4.63 5.76 76.11
C THR A 285 -3.91 6.20 77.38
N ALA A 286 -3.80 7.50 77.60
CA ALA A 286 -3.59 8.03 78.94
C ALA A 286 -4.65 7.47 79.91
N TRP A 287 -4.24 7.25 81.16
CA TRP A 287 -5.16 6.86 82.22
C TRP A 287 -6.19 7.96 82.49
N SER A 288 -7.43 7.57 82.81
CA SER A 288 -8.42 8.49 83.37
C SER A 288 -7.91 9.12 84.67
N LYS A 289 -8.52 10.25 85.06
CA LYS A 289 -8.46 10.70 86.45
C LYS A 289 -8.98 9.57 87.36
N TRP A 290 -8.46 9.50 88.58
CA TRP A 290 -8.98 8.59 89.60
C TRP A 290 -10.44 8.94 89.92
N SER A 291 -11.26 7.92 90.19
CA SER A 291 -12.59 8.10 90.75
C SER A 291 -12.52 8.76 92.14
N THR A 292 -13.66 9.26 92.61
CA THR A 292 -13.86 9.44 94.06
C THR A 292 -13.67 8.11 94.78
N CYS A 293 -13.26 8.17 96.05
CA CYS A 293 -13.11 6.97 96.88
C CYS A 293 -14.49 6.33 97.08
N GLY A 294 -14.64 5.05 96.75
CA GLY A 294 -15.88 4.31 96.92
C GLY A 294 -16.14 3.90 98.37
N THR A 295 -17.33 3.36 98.66
CA THR A 295 -17.66 2.69 99.93
C THR A 295 -16.69 1.54 100.24
N GLU A 296 -16.21 0.86 99.20
CA GLU A 296 -15.20 -0.21 99.26
C GLU A 296 -13.77 0.31 99.49
N CYS A 297 -13.62 1.58 99.87
CA CYS A 297 -12.35 2.25 100.19
C CYS A 297 -11.25 2.13 99.13
N THR A 298 -11.66 1.90 97.88
CA THR A 298 -10.80 1.90 96.71
C THR A 298 -11.26 2.96 95.73
N HIS A 299 -10.29 3.55 95.03
CA HIS A 299 -10.54 4.33 93.83
C HIS A 299 -9.96 3.61 92.62
N TRP A 300 -10.55 3.84 91.46
CA TRP A 300 -10.12 3.24 90.22
C TRP A 300 -9.85 4.28 89.14
N ARG A 301 -9.00 3.91 88.20
CA ARG A 301 -8.82 4.59 86.93
C ARG A 301 -8.80 3.57 85.80
N ARG A 302 -9.28 3.96 84.62
CA ARG A 302 -9.30 3.11 83.42
C ARG A 302 -8.49 3.72 82.30
N ARG A 303 -8.03 2.87 81.39
CA ARG A 303 -7.43 3.22 80.09
C ARG A 303 -7.97 2.27 79.04
N GLU A 304 -7.93 2.65 77.78
CA GLU A 304 -8.45 1.85 76.67
C GLU A 304 -7.33 1.61 75.64
N CYS A 305 -7.37 0.47 74.95
CA CYS A 305 -6.39 0.13 73.91
C CYS A 305 -6.81 0.76 72.56
N THR A 306 -6.83 2.09 72.51
CA THR A 306 -7.43 2.85 71.39
C THR A 306 -6.53 3.94 70.81
N ALA A 307 -5.26 4.06 71.24
CA ALA A 307 -4.38 5.17 70.91
C ALA A 307 -3.03 4.80 70.22
N PRO A 308 -3.00 4.00 69.13
CA PRO A 308 -4.15 3.49 68.35
C PRO A 308 -4.63 2.11 68.82
N ALA A 309 -5.80 1.69 68.33
CA ALA A 309 -6.28 0.31 68.50
C ALA A 309 -5.52 -0.67 67.57
N PRO A 310 -5.32 -1.93 67.98
CA PRO A 310 -4.66 -2.93 67.16
C PRO A 310 -5.46 -3.22 65.88
N LYS A 311 -4.78 -3.25 64.73
CA LYS A 311 -5.40 -3.54 63.41
C LYS A 311 -4.51 -4.44 62.57
N ASN A 312 -5.13 -5.15 61.62
CA ASN A 312 -4.45 -6.00 60.62
C ASN A 312 -3.46 -7.03 61.23
N GLY A 313 -3.79 -7.60 62.39
CA GLY A 313 -2.94 -8.58 63.08
C GLY A 313 -1.78 -8.01 63.90
N GLY A 314 -1.75 -6.71 64.18
CA GLY A 314 -0.84 -6.13 65.18
C GLY A 314 -1.14 -6.60 66.61
N LYS A 315 -0.16 -6.48 67.50
CA LYS A 315 -0.22 -6.95 68.89
C LYS A 315 -1.24 -6.17 69.71
N ASP A 316 -1.94 -6.86 70.61
CA ASP A 316 -2.84 -6.21 71.58
C ASP A 316 -2.05 -5.53 72.72
N CYS A 317 -2.69 -4.61 73.45
CA CYS A 317 -2.04 -3.84 74.50
C CYS A 317 -1.77 -4.69 75.76
N GLU A 318 -0.49 -4.86 76.13
CA GLU A 318 -0.13 -5.59 77.36
C GLU A 318 -0.40 -4.77 78.64
N GLY A 319 -1.06 -5.40 79.63
CA GLY A 319 -1.31 -4.87 80.97
C GLY A 319 -2.79 -4.66 81.31
N LEU A 320 -3.09 -4.21 82.54
CA LEU A 320 -4.47 -4.08 83.01
C LEU A 320 -5.20 -2.87 82.41
N VAL A 321 -6.49 -3.05 82.07
CA VAL A 321 -7.44 -2.02 81.59
C VAL A 321 -7.91 -1.11 82.73
N LEU A 322 -8.17 -1.71 83.89
CA LEU A 322 -8.57 -1.05 85.13
C LEU A 322 -7.41 -1.14 86.14
N GLN A 323 -7.13 -0.05 86.85
CA GLN A 323 -6.23 -0.07 87.99
C GLN A 323 -6.96 0.47 89.21
N SER A 324 -7.05 -0.34 90.26
CA SER A 324 -7.52 0.06 91.59
C SER A 324 -6.35 0.38 92.52
N LYS A 325 -6.59 1.26 93.49
CA LYS A 325 -5.73 1.50 94.65
C LYS A 325 -6.61 1.81 95.87
N ASN A 326 -6.11 1.50 97.06
CA ASN A 326 -6.72 1.95 98.30
C ASN A 326 -6.55 3.48 98.41
N CYS A 327 -7.63 4.19 98.73
CA CYS A 327 -7.66 5.66 98.86
C CYS A 327 -7.70 6.14 100.33
N THR A 328 -7.68 5.21 101.29
CA THR A 328 -7.62 5.45 102.74
C THR A 328 -6.58 4.53 103.36
N ASP A 329 -5.41 5.06 103.74
CA ASP A 329 -4.25 4.30 104.26
C ASP A 329 -4.60 3.42 105.49
N GLY A 330 -5.10 2.21 105.24
CA GLY A 330 -5.35 1.16 106.24
C GLY A 330 -6.59 1.30 107.14
N LEU A 331 -7.45 2.30 106.96
CA LEU A 331 -8.54 2.62 107.92
C LEU A 331 -9.94 2.08 107.57
N CYS A 332 -10.05 1.12 106.66
CA CYS A 332 -11.33 0.58 106.21
C CYS A 332 -11.48 -0.91 106.51
N MET A 333 -12.52 -1.27 107.26
CA MET A 333 -12.73 -2.61 107.82
C MET A 333 -14.22 -3.00 107.77
N GLN A 334 -14.56 -3.89 106.85
CA GLN A 334 -15.67 -4.88 106.93
C GLN A 334 -15.52 -5.86 105.74
N THR A 335 -15.11 -7.10 106.00
CA THR A 335 -15.95 -8.32 106.07
C THR A 335 -16.60 -8.73 104.74
N ALA A 336 -15.99 -9.73 104.08
CA ALA A 336 -16.59 -10.47 102.96
C ALA A 336 -17.69 -11.43 103.45
N PRO A 337 -18.68 -11.70 102.57
CA PRO A 337 -18.84 -13.04 102.00
C PRO A 337 -18.78 -12.96 100.46
N ASP A 338 -17.99 -13.77 99.76
CA ASP A 338 -18.06 -15.23 99.59
C ASP A 338 -19.15 -15.66 98.59
N SER A 339 -18.78 -16.59 97.72
CA SER A 339 -19.41 -16.80 96.40
C SER A 339 -19.66 -18.27 96.13
N ASP A 340 -20.88 -18.64 95.73
CA ASP A 340 -21.13 -19.92 95.08
C ASP A 340 -22.39 -19.89 94.19
N ASP A 341 -22.56 -20.95 93.37
CA ASP A 341 -23.66 -21.25 92.43
C ASP A 341 -23.49 -20.90 90.93
N VAL A 342 -22.36 -21.32 90.31
CA VAL A 342 -22.25 -21.42 88.83
C VAL A 342 -21.73 -22.80 88.34
N ALA A 343 -21.77 -23.83 89.20
CA ALA A 343 -21.23 -25.16 88.86
C ALA A 343 -22.21 -26.07 88.06
N LEU A 344 -23.53 -25.82 88.11
CA LEU A 344 -24.53 -26.77 87.60
C LEU A 344 -24.84 -26.64 86.09
N TYR A 345 -24.67 -25.44 85.51
CA TYR A 345 -25.06 -25.18 84.11
C TYR A 345 -24.06 -25.68 83.06
N VAL A 346 -22.78 -25.83 83.42
CA VAL A 346 -21.72 -26.21 82.45
C VAL A 346 -21.87 -27.67 81.98
N GLY A 347 -22.32 -28.58 82.85
CA GLY A 347 -22.43 -30.00 82.53
C GLY A 347 -23.48 -30.32 81.45
N ILE A 348 -24.61 -29.62 81.46
CA ILE A 348 -25.73 -29.87 80.52
C ILE A 348 -25.36 -29.44 79.09
N VAL A 349 -24.64 -28.32 78.95
CA VAL A 349 -24.26 -27.77 77.64
C VAL A 349 -23.27 -28.70 76.90
N ILE A 350 -22.32 -29.30 77.63
CA ILE A 350 -21.32 -30.20 77.03
C ILE A 350 -21.98 -31.48 76.48
N ALA A 351 -22.97 -32.04 77.17
CA ALA A 351 -23.68 -33.25 76.72
C ALA A 351 -24.42 -33.04 75.38
N VAL A 352 -25.07 -31.89 75.20
CA VAL A 352 -25.82 -31.56 73.97
C VAL A 352 -24.89 -31.43 72.76
N ILE A 353 -23.71 -30.81 72.93
CA ILE A 353 -22.73 -30.60 71.85
C ILE A 353 -22.17 -31.94 71.34
N VAL A 354 -21.89 -32.89 72.23
CA VAL A 354 -21.37 -34.22 71.85
C VAL A 354 -22.42 -35.02 71.06
N CYS A 355 -23.69 -34.98 71.45
CA CYS A 355 -24.77 -35.65 70.72
C CYS A 355 -24.94 -35.12 69.29
N LEU A 356 -24.85 -33.78 69.10
CA LEU A 356 -24.93 -33.17 67.77
C LEU A 356 -23.76 -33.58 66.88
N ALA A 357 -22.53 -33.60 67.39
CA ALA A 357 -21.35 -33.99 66.62
C ALA A 357 -21.45 -35.44 66.08
N ILE A 358 -21.94 -36.38 66.89
CA ILE A 358 -22.11 -37.78 66.47
C ILE A 358 -23.17 -37.91 65.35
N SER A 359 -24.27 -37.15 65.44
CA SER A 359 -25.33 -37.18 64.41
C SER A 359 -24.84 -36.75 63.01
N VAL A 360 -23.96 -35.73 62.95
CA VAL A 360 -23.38 -35.23 61.70
C VAL A 360 -22.42 -36.24 61.06
N ILE A 361 -21.63 -36.96 61.87
CA ILE A 361 -20.71 -37.99 61.38
C ILE A 361 -21.47 -39.16 60.74
N VAL A 362 -22.59 -39.59 61.34
CA VAL A 362 -23.45 -40.65 60.79
C VAL A 362 -24.07 -40.20 59.46
N ALA A 363 -24.58 -38.97 59.37
CA ALA A 363 -25.17 -38.43 58.15
C ALA A 363 -24.16 -38.40 56.97
N LEU A 364 -22.91 -37.98 57.22
CA LEU A 364 -21.85 -37.98 56.21
C LEU A 364 -21.47 -39.39 55.73
N PHE A 365 -21.56 -40.39 56.60
CA PHE A 365 -21.26 -41.78 56.25
C PHE A 365 -22.37 -42.41 55.38
N VAL A 366 -23.64 -42.09 55.65
CA VAL A 366 -24.77 -42.49 54.79
C VAL A 366 -24.69 -41.81 53.43
N TYR A 367 -24.39 -40.51 53.38
CA TYR A 367 -24.24 -39.75 52.14
C TYR A 367 -23.14 -40.31 51.23
N ARG A 368 -21.96 -40.66 51.78
CA ARG A 368 -20.86 -41.26 51.01
C ARG A 368 -21.10 -42.70 50.56
N LYS A 369 -22.01 -43.45 51.20
CA LYS A 369 -22.33 -44.83 50.81
C LYS A 369 -23.28 -44.88 49.60
N ASN A 370 -24.18 -43.91 49.46
CA ASN A 370 -25.25 -43.95 48.46
C ASN A 370 -24.84 -43.48 47.04
N HIS A 371 -23.56 -43.16 46.83
CA HIS A 371 -23.05 -42.55 45.59
C HIS A 371 -21.98 -43.40 44.87
N ARG A 372 -21.94 -44.71 45.14
CA ARG A 372 -20.87 -45.60 44.68
C ARG A 372 -21.30 -46.77 43.79
N ASP A 373 -22.59 -46.92 43.53
CA ASP A 373 -23.15 -47.97 42.67
C ASP A 373 -24.01 -47.34 41.55
N PHE A 374 -23.39 -46.99 40.41
CA PHE A 374 -24.08 -46.96 39.13
C PHE A 374 -23.13 -47.24 37.95
N GLU A 375 -23.27 -48.46 37.45
CA GLU A 375 -22.82 -49.09 36.19
C GLU A 375 -21.39 -48.92 35.62
N SER A 376 -20.80 -50.10 35.42
CA SER A 376 -19.72 -50.46 34.52
C SER A 376 -20.26 -51.14 33.24
N ASP A 377 -19.33 -51.39 32.30
CA ASP A 377 -19.30 -52.50 31.31
C ASP A 377 -19.77 -52.29 29.85
N ILE A 378 -19.19 -53.16 28.98
CA ILE A 378 -19.28 -53.29 27.50
C ILE A 378 -18.39 -52.26 26.75
N ILE A 379 -17.12 -52.49 26.34
CA ILE A 379 -16.33 -53.71 25.96
C ILE A 379 -16.79 -54.27 24.58
N ASP A 380 -15.98 -54.54 23.52
CA ASP A 380 -14.52 -54.63 23.31
C ASP A 380 -14.10 -54.37 21.83
N SER A 381 -12.78 -54.27 21.55
CA SER A 381 -12.04 -55.06 20.51
C SER A 381 -10.82 -54.37 19.85
N SER A 382 -9.60 -54.76 20.27
CA SER A 382 -8.38 -55.09 19.47
C SER A 382 -7.94 -54.20 18.28
N ALA A 383 -6.65 -53.83 18.11
CA ALA A 383 -5.51 -54.78 18.05
C ALA A 383 -4.09 -54.14 18.10
N LEU A 384 -3.18 -54.82 18.83
CA LEU A 384 -1.74 -55.07 18.55
C LEU A 384 -0.80 -53.87 18.26
N ASN A 385 0.07 -53.48 19.21
CA ASN A 385 1.48 -53.93 19.39
C ASN A 385 2.49 -52.87 18.87
N GLY A 386 3.64 -52.59 19.47
CA GLY A 386 4.29 -52.98 20.74
C GLY A 386 5.51 -52.06 20.95
N GLY A 387 5.97 -51.77 22.18
CA GLY A 387 7.19 -52.39 22.75
C GLY A 387 8.52 -51.89 22.12
N PHE A 388 9.59 -51.48 22.84
CA PHE A 388 9.91 -51.55 24.27
C PHE A 388 10.98 -50.49 24.67
N GLN A 389 11.39 -50.50 25.94
CA GLN A 389 12.20 -49.48 26.65
C GLN A 389 13.68 -49.31 26.21
N PRO A 390 14.33 -48.17 26.55
CA PRO A 390 15.77 -47.96 26.36
C PRO A 390 16.62 -48.51 27.52
N VAL A 391 17.79 -49.08 27.21
CA VAL A 391 18.83 -49.43 28.20
C VAL A 391 20.13 -48.68 27.92
N ASN A 392 20.45 -47.79 28.86
CA ASN A 392 21.75 -47.26 29.30
C ASN A 392 23.05 -47.92 28.76
N ILE A 393 24.11 -47.11 28.53
CA ILE A 393 25.51 -47.26 29.02
C ILE A 393 26.61 -46.71 28.07
N LYS A 394 27.36 -45.72 28.59
CA LYS A 394 28.76 -45.29 28.34
C LYS A 394 29.22 -44.69 26.98
N ALA A 395 30.00 -43.62 27.14
CA ALA A 395 30.86 -43.00 26.13
C ALA A 395 32.34 -43.41 26.29
N ALA A 396 33.13 -43.16 25.24
CA ALA A 396 34.59 -43.00 25.23
C ALA A 396 34.89 -41.89 24.18
N ARG A 397 35.55 -40.77 24.54
CA ARG A 397 37.02 -40.53 24.51
C ARG A 397 37.63 -40.72 23.11
N GLN A 398 38.46 -39.83 22.54
CA GLN A 398 39.17 -38.61 23.00
C GLN A 398 39.56 -37.77 21.72
N ASP A 399 40.16 -36.58 21.69
CA ASP A 399 40.86 -35.75 22.70
C ASP A 399 41.01 -34.25 22.29
N LEU A 400 41.49 -33.40 23.24
CA LEU A 400 42.36 -32.19 23.16
C LEU A 400 42.12 -31.07 22.08
N LEU A 401 42.18 -29.75 22.37
CA LEU A 401 42.89 -28.99 23.43
C LEU A 401 42.07 -27.83 24.08
N ALA A 402 42.13 -27.78 25.43
CA ALA A 402 42.44 -26.66 26.35
C ALA A 402 42.44 -25.16 25.87
N VAL A 403 42.14 -24.10 26.66
CA VAL A 403 41.83 -23.91 28.11
C VAL A 403 41.23 -22.46 28.37
N PRO A 404 40.62 -22.14 29.55
CA PRO A 404 39.66 -21.00 29.75
C PRO A 404 40.25 -19.78 30.54
N PRO A 405 39.49 -18.93 31.30
CA PRO A 405 38.73 -19.29 32.52
C PRO A 405 37.32 -18.67 32.75
N ASP A 406 36.48 -19.42 33.49
CA ASP A 406 35.74 -19.11 34.75
C ASP A 406 35.40 -17.64 35.17
N LEU A 407 34.39 -17.31 36.00
CA LEU A 407 33.63 -18.09 36.99
C LEU A 407 32.10 -17.83 36.96
N THR A 408 31.36 -18.93 37.15
CA THR A 408 30.25 -19.16 38.11
C THR A 408 29.86 -18.00 39.05
N SER A 409 28.57 -17.73 39.33
CA SER A 409 27.64 -18.55 40.17
C SER A 409 26.38 -17.69 40.47
N ALA A 410 25.20 -18.18 40.85
CA ALA A 410 24.57 -19.50 40.79
C ALA A 410 23.03 -19.33 41.01
N ALA A 411 22.25 -20.33 40.60
CA ALA A 411 21.14 -20.98 41.35
C ALA A 411 20.01 -20.15 42.04
N ALA A 412 18.78 -20.62 42.20
CA ALA A 412 18.08 -21.78 41.61
C ALA A 412 16.55 -21.63 41.80
N MET A 413 15.81 -22.03 40.76
CA MET A 413 14.68 -22.97 40.74
C MET A 413 13.48 -22.89 41.73
N TYR A 414 12.30 -23.20 41.13
CA TYR A 414 11.26 -24.17 41.54
C TYR A 414 9.84 -23.71 41.95
N ARG A 415 8.86 -24.33 41.24
CA ARG A 415 7.44 -24.64 41.54
C ARG A 415 6.35 -23.55 41.39
N GLY A 416 5.38 -23.83 40.50
CA GLY A 416 3.97 -23.36 40.56
C GLY A 416 3.10 -24.27 41.48
N PRO A 417 1.75 -24.35 41.38
CA PRO A 417 0.83 -24.02 40.25
C PRO A 417 -0.19 -22.89 40.56
N VAL A 418 -0.83 -22.19 39.60
CA VAL A 418 -2.03 -22.47 38.73
C VAL A 418 -3.36 -22.77 39.47
N TYR A 419 -4.35 -21.84 39.35
CA TYR A 419 -5.76 -22.04 38.91
C TYR A 419 -6.83 -21.17 39.63
N ALA A 420 -7.53 -20.31 38.85
CA ALA A 420 -8.99 -20.26 38.61
C ALA A 420 -9.98 -20.09 39.81
N LEU A 421 -11.18 -19.49 39.69
CA LEU A 421 -11.97 -18.91 38.57
C LEU A 421 -13.18 -18.11 39.15
N HIS A 422 -13.92 -17.38 38.29
CA HIS A 422 -15.33 -16.93 38.44
C HIS A 422 -15.69 -15.89 39.56
N ASP A 423 -16.76 -15.09 39.49
CA ASP A 423 -17.63 -14.57 38.39
C ASP A 423 -18.66 -13.57 39.01
N VAL A 424 -19.61 -13.09 38.19
CA VAL A 424 -20.92 -12.46 38.51
C VAL A 424 -20.96 -10.93 38.46
N SER A 425 -21.48 -10.45 37.32
CA SER A 425 -22.67 -9.57 37.13
C SER A 425 -23.07 -8.57 38.24
N ASP A 426 -23.64 -7.39 37.95
CA ASP A 426 -24.50 -7.03 36.82
C ASP A 426 -24.79 -5.49 36.76
N LYS A 427 -25.47 -5.06 35.68
CA LYS A 427 -26.24 -3.79 35.50
C LYS A 427 -25.51 -2.50 35.06
N ILE A 428 -25.92 -2.07 33.87
CA ILE A 428 -25.80 -0.72 33.28
C ILE A 428 -26.86 0.21 33.95
N PRO A 429 -26.66 1.55 33.97
CA PRO A 429 -27.33 2.37 32.96
C PRO A 429 -26.48 3.52 32.39
N MET A 430 -26.84 3.98 31.19
CA MET A 430 -26.28 5.18 30.55
C MET A 430 -26.86 6.45 31.18
N THR A 431 -26.14 7.58 31.11
CA THR A 431 -26.53 8.79 30.34
C THR A 431 -25.72 10.05 30.73
N ASN A 432 -25.58 10.96 29.75
CA ASN A 432 -25.38 12.42 29.87
C ASN A 432 -24.06 13.02 30.42
N SER A 433 -23.29 13.61 29.50
CA SER A 433 -22.58 14.89 29.64
C SER A 433 -23.59 16.06 29.85
N PRO A 434 -23.26 17.31 30.25
CA PRO A 434 -22.09 18.07 29.75
C PRO A 434 -21.46 19.20 30.64
N ILE A 435 -20.36 19.80 30.11
CA ILE A 435 -20.03 21.26 30.07
C ILE A 435 -19.38 22.03 31.28
N LEU A 436 -18.18 22.58 30.97
CA LEU A 436 -17.46 23.82 31.37
C LEU A 436 -16.81 24.10 32.77
N ASP A 437 -15.54 24.56 32.66
CA ASP A 437 -14.81 25.61 33.42
C ASP A 437 -14.21 25.36 34.84
N PRO A 438 -13.17 26.13 35.28
CA PRO A 438 -11.80 26.08 34.72
C PRO A 438 -10.65 26.05 35.78
N LEU A 439 -9.39 25.95 35.31
CA LEU A 439 -8.16 25.87 36.12
C LEU A 439 -7.75 27.19 36.83
N PRO A 440 -7.07 27.13 38.00
CA PRO A 440 -6.39 28.29 38.59
C PRO A 440 -4.87 28.33 38.32
N ASN A 441 -4.45 29.37 37.60
CA ASN A 441 -3.29 30.25 37.86
C ASN A 441 -1.92 29.68 38.32
N LEU A 442 -0.88 29.97 37.52
CA LEU A 442 0.44 30.34 38.05
C LEU A 442 0.99 31.60 37.34
N LYS A 443 1.28 32.65 38.12
CA LYS A 443 1.87 33.91 37.62
C LYS A 443 3.40 33.83 37.66
N ILE A 444 4.08 34.23 36.58
CA ILE A 444 5.47 34.71 36.63
C ILE A 444 5.54 36.08 35.93
N LYS A 445 6.41 36.95 36.44
CA LYS A 445 6.39 38.41 36.28
C LYS A 445 7.46 38.86 35.29
N VAL A 446 7.08 39.64 34.27
CA VAL A 446 8.01 40.24 33.30
C VAL A 446 8.71 41.45 33.91
N TYR A 447 10.00 41.61 33.62
CA TYR A 447 10.70 42.90 33.63
C TYR A 447 11.24 43.19 32.23
N SER A 448 11.18 44.46 31.84
CA SER A 448 11.51 44.95 30.50
C SER A 448 12.34 46.22 30.61
N THR A 449 13.40 46.32 29.80
CA THR A 449 14.13 47.58 29.55
C THR A 449 14.71 47.56 28.14
N SER A 450 14.48 48.65 27.40
CA SER A 450 14.95 48.86 26.03
C SER A 450 16.19 49.77 26.01
N GLY A 451 17.02 49.65 24.98
CA GLY A 451 18.12 50.59 24.71
C GLY A 451 18.97 50.13 23.51
N ALA A 452 19.04 50.94 22.46
CA ALA A 452 19.69 50.59 21.19
C ALA A 452 20.93 51.44 20.92
N VAL A 453 22.02 50.82 20.45
CA VAL A 453 23.12 51.44 19.69
C VAL A 453 23.75 50.39 18.75
N THR A 454 23.98 50.78 17.49
CA THR A 454 24.87 50.16 16.47
C THR A 454 25.88 51.24 16.02
N PRO A 455 26.98 50.97 15.24
CA PRO A 455 27.27 49.80 14.38
C PRO A 455 28.76 49.31 14.31
N GLN A 456 29.03 48.31 13.44
CA GLN A 456 30.32 47.95 12.78
C GLN A 456 31.50 47.42 13.65
N ASP A 457 32.41 46.51 13.22
CA ASP A 457 32.72 45.84 11.93
C ASP A 457 33.20 44.36 12.11
N ASP A 458 33.26 43.61 10.99
CA ASP A 458 34.10 42.43 10.63
C ASP A 458 34.14 41.08 11.42
N LEU A 459 33.45 40.10 10.80
CA LEU A 459 33.94 38.78 10.31
C LEU A 459 34.67 37.72 11.19
N SER A 460 34.02 36.54 11.19
CA SER A 460 34.57 35.16 11.13
C SER A 460 35.13 34.44 12.37
N ASP A 461 34.46 33.31 12.68
CA ASP A 461 34.91 32.04 13.28
C ASP A 461 35.74 32.01 14.58
N PHE A 462 35.11 31.55 15.67
CA PHE A 462 35.36 30.18 16.19
C PHE A 462 34.27 29.63 17.14
N SER A 463 33.36 28.84 16.57
CA SER A 463 32.77 27.58 17.08
C SER A 463 32.32 27.37 18.56
N SER A 464 31.04 27.03 18.69
CA SER A 464 30.49 25.98 19.59
C SER A 464 30.42 26.18 21.12
N LYS A 465 29.19 26.23 21.66
CA LYS A 465 28.59 25.20 22.55
C LYS A 465 27.34 25.73 23.29
N LEU A 466 26.16 25.31 22.86
CA LEU A 466 25.01 24.92 23.69
C LEU A 466 23.92 24.35 22.77
N SER A 467 23.50 23.11 23.03
CA SER A 467 22.68 22.31 22.11
C SER A 467 21.16 22.44 22.34
N PRO A 468 20.35 22.44 21.28
CA PRO A 468 18.95 22.07 21.36
C PRO A 468 18.80 20.56 21.07
N GLN A 469 18.86 19.73 22.10
CA GLN A 469 18.46 18.33 22.00
C GLN A 469 17.32 18.07 22.98
N ILE A 470 16.15 17.66 22.46
CA ILE A 470 15.21 16.66 23.05
C ILE A 470 13.90 16.54 22.22
N THR A 471 13.53 17.49 21.34
CA THR A 471 12.31 17.39 20.49
C THR A 471 12.54 17.10 19.00
N GLN A 472 13.73 17.36 18.45
CA GLN A 472 14.01 17.15 17.00
C GLN A 472 14.12 15.68 16.53
N SER A 473 13.99 14.67 17.40
CA SER A 473 14.52 13.32 17.10
C SER A 473 13.54 12.25 16.60
N LEU A 474 12.25 12.56 16.35
CA LEU A 474 11.26 11.54 15.96
C LEU A 474 10.74 11.62 14.51
N LEU A 475 10.53 12.81 13.95
CA LEU A 475 10.10 12.96 12.54
C LEU A 475 11.28 13.18 11.57
N ALA A 476 12.24 14.04 11.94
CA ALA A 476 13.37 14.41 11.06
C ALA A 476 14.40 13.28 10.79
N ARG A 477 14.21 12.07 11.35
CA ARG A 477 15.12 10.92 11.16
C ARG A 477 14.68 9.94 10.06
N GLN A 478 13.58 10.18 9.34
CA GLN A 478 13.01 9.21 8.38
C GLN A 478 12.62 9.78 7.00
N THR A 479 12.83 11.07 6.73
CA THR A 479 12.35 11.77 5.53
C THR A 479 13.47 12.48 4.77
N ASP A 480 13.50 12.33 3.43
CA ASP A 480 14.51 12.98 2.59
C ASP A 480 14.39 14.52 2.63
N PRO A 481 15.48 15.26 2.92
CA PRO A 481 15.44 16.72 3.06
C PRO A 481 15.22 17.45 1.73
N SER A 482 15.41 16.79 0.58
CA SER A 482 15.09 17.36 -0.74
C SER A 482 13.59 17.36 -1.07
N CYS A 483 12.80 16.62 -0.28
CA CYS A 483 11.38 16.33 -0.51
C CYS A 483 10.48 16.86 0.61
N THR A 484 11.04 17.58 1.59
CA THR A 484 10.32 18.11 2.75
C THR A 484 10.74 19.54 3.07
N ALA A 485 9.77 20.41 3.33
CA ALA A 485 9.96 21.74 3.88
C ALA A 485 9.31 21.82 5.28
N PHE A 486 9.94 22.59 6.19
CA PHE A 486 9.44 22.87 7.53
C PHE A 486 9.46 24.39 7.77
N GLY A 487 8.40 24.92 8.38
CA GLY A 487 8.28 26.35 8.66
C GLY A 487 7.48 26.62 9.94
N THR A 488 7.76 27.74 10.60
CA THR A 488 7.09 28.15 11.83
C THR A 488 6.24 29.38 11.56
N PHE A 489 4.91 29.24 11.63
CA PHE A 489 3.95 30.26 11.21
C PHE A 489 3.11 30.76 12.39
N ASN A 490 2.89 32.07 12.43
CA ASN A 490 2.00 32.75 13.38
C ASN A 490 0.82 33.38 12.63
N SER A 491 0.05 34.24 13.30
CA SER A 491 -1.12 34.91 12.68
C SER A 491 -0.80 35.85 11.50
N LEU A 492 0.47 36.16 11.21
CA LEU A 492 0.86 36.89 9.99
C LEU A 492 0.88 35.99 8.75
N GLY A 493 0.80 34.66 8.91
CA GLY A 493 0.84 33.71 7.80
C GLY A 493 2.25 33.53 7.20
N GLY A 494 2.29 32.97 5.99
CA GLY A 494 3.50 32.75 5.22
C GLY A 494 3.29 31.75 4.08
N HIS A 495 4.38 31.36 3.42
CA HIS A 495 4.39 30.41 2.30
C HIS A 495 5.49 29.37 2.52
N LEU A 496 5.14 28.09 2.45
CA LEU A 496 6.03 26.95 2.61
C LEU A 496 6.21 26.28 1.24
N ILE A 497 7.43 26.12 0.77
CA ILE A 497 7.74 25.74 -0.62
C ILE A 497 8.68 24.53 -0.60
N ILE A 498 8.42 23.53 -1.44
CA ILE A 498 9.41 22.51 -1.76
C ILE A 498 10.12 22.95 -3.05
N PRO A 499 11.39 23.39 -3.01
CA PRO A 499 12.06 23.97 -4.16
C PRO A 499 11.99 23.08 -5.40
N ASN A 500 11.69 23.70 -6.54
CA ASN A 500 11.74 23.08 -7.88
C ASN A 500 10.82 21.86 -8.06
N SER A 501 9.72 21.78 -7.31
CA SER A 501 8.78 20.65 -7.36
C SER A 501 7.36 21.01 -7.84
N GLY A 502 7.06 22.30 -7.99
CA GLY A 502 5.70 22.78 -8.25
C GLY A 502 4.74 22.57 -7.07
N ILE A 503 5.27 22.42 -5.84
CA ILE A 503 4.48 22.11 -4.64
C ILE A 503 4.76 23.15 -3.56
N SER A 504 3.69 23.80 -3.10
CA SER A 504 3.75 24.80 -2.03
C SER A 504 2.46 24.81 -1.19
N LEU A 505 2.56 25.39 0.00
CA LEU A 505 1.46 25.59 0.94
C LEU A 505 1.45 27.08 1.34
N LEU A 506 0.40 27.79 0.92
CA LEU A 506 0.11 29.16 1.37
C LEU A 506 -0.71 29.11 2.65
N ILE A 507 -0.23 29.82 3.67
CA ILE A 507 -0.88 30.03 4.94
C ILE A 507 -1.31 31.50 5.00
N PRO A 508 -2.57 31.84 4.66
CA PRO A 508 -3.05 33.20 4.68
C PRO A 508 -2.84 33.93 6.01
N ALA A 509 -2.66 35.25 5.94
CA ALA A 509 -2.70 36.10 7.12
C ALA A 509 -4.02 35.88 7.89
N GLY A 510 -3.93 35.58 9.18
CA GLY A 510 -5.07 35.24 10.03
C GLY A 510 -5.61 33.80 9.90
N ALA A 511 -4.94 32.89 9.18
CA ALA A 511 -5.28 31.46 9.18
C ALA A 511 -4.87 30.78 10.50
N VAL A 512 -3.71 31.14 11.06
CA VAL A 512 -3.29 30.73 12.40
C VAL A 512 -3.92 31.69 13.44
N PRO A 513 -4.56 31.19 14.51
CA PRO A 513 -5.16 32.04 15.54
C PRO A 513 -4.15 33.01 16.18
N GLN A 514 -4.60 34.22 16.51
CA GLN A 514 -3.77 35.21 17.20
C GLN A 514 -3.22 34.66 18.53
N GLY A 515 -1.93 34.92 18.79
CA GLY A 515 -1.24 34.39 19.97
C GLY A 515 -0.83 32.92 19.89
N ARG A 516 -1.12 32.22 18.79
CA ARG A 516 -0.58 30.88 18.50
C ARG A 516 0.52 30.92 17.46
N VAL A 517 1.36 29.90 17.52
CA VAL A 517 2.42 29.61 16.55
C VAL A 517 2.35 28.11 16.26
N TYR A 518 2.34 27.73 14.98
CA TYR A 518 2.33 26.34 14.54
C TYR A 518 3.62 26.05 13.75
N GLU A 519 4.32 24.98 14.13
CA GLU A 519 5.37 24.37 13.31
C GLU A 519 4.68 23.49 12.26
N MET A 520 4.71 23.90 11.00
CA MET A 520 4.08 23.20 9.88
C MET A 520 5.14 22.50 9.02
N TYR A 521 4.72 21.42 8.35
CA TYR A 521 5.55 20.72 7.38
C TYR A 521 4.78 20.46 6.09
N LEU A 522 5.54 20.31 5.00
CA LEU A 522 5.06 19.95 3.68
C LEU A 522 6.03 18.89 3.11
N THR A 523 5.53 17.71 2.74
CA THR A 523 6.35 16.57 2.30
C THR A 523 5.75 15.91 1.07
N VAL A 524 6.59 15.60 0.07
CA VAL A 524 6.24 14.73 -1.06
C VAL A 524 6.50 13.27 -0.68
N HIS A 525 5.49 12.41 -0.79
CA HIS A 525 5.59 10.99 -0.51
C HIS A 525 5.98 10.19 -1.75
N ARG A 526 7.18 9.63 -1.70
CA ARG A 526 7.80 8.85 -2.79
C ARG A 526 7.66 7.33 -2.63
N LYS A 527 7.26 6.85 -1.45
CA LYS A 527 7.12 5.41 -1.17
C LYS A 527 5.78 4.87 -1.68
N GLU A 528 5.79 3.67 -2.25
CA GLU A 528 4.60 3.07 -2.87
C GLU A 528 3.47 2.78 -1.89
N ASN A 529 3.81 2.45 -0.63
CA ASN A 529 2.85 2.22 0.45
C ASN A 529 2.06 3.48 0.88
N MET A 530 2.46 4.66 0.40
CA MET A 530 1.75 5.92 0.63
C MET A 530 0.84 6.31 -0.54
N ARG A 531 0.74 5.52 -1.62
CA ARG A 531 -0.17 5.83 -2.73
C ARG A 531 -1.63 5.51 -2.37
N PRO A 532 -2.62 6.25 -2.92
CA PRO A 532 -4.01 5.82 -2.87
C PRO A 532 -4.20 4.51 -3.63
N PRO A 533 -5.20 3.68 -3.25
CA PRO A 533 -5.67 2.61 -4.12
C PRO A 533 -6.30 3.22 -5.38
N VAL A 534 -5.85 2.75 -6.54
CA VAL A 534 -6.28 3.20 -7.87
C VAL A 534 -6.83 1.97 -8.61
N GLU A 535 -8.05 2.06 -9.14
CA GLU A 535 -8.66 1.02 -9.97
C GLU A 535 -8.11 1.03 -11.40
N ASP A 536 -8.30 -0.05 -12.17
CA ASP A 536 -7.80 -0.17 -13.56
C ASP A 536 -8.29 0.94 -14.53
N SER A 537 -9.40 1.61 -14.19
CA SER A 537 -9.97 2.73 -14.96
C SER A 537 -9.51 4.12 -14.47
N GLN A 538 -8.87 4.18 -13.31
CA GLN A 538 -8.42 5.38 -12.64
C GLN A 538 -6.92 5.61 -12.88
N THR A 539 -6.46 6.83 -12.59
CA THR A 539 -5.05 7.21 -12.69
C THR A 539 -4.68 8.23 -11.63
N LEU A 540 -3.47 8.13 -11.09
CA LEU A 540 -2.88 9.19 -10.30
C LEU A 540 -2.50 10.38 -11.21
N LEU A 541 -2.93 11.59 -10.85
CA LEU A 541 -2.68 12.82 -11.62
C LEU A 541 -1.67 13.77 -10.98
N THR A 542 -1.52 13.73 -9.66
CA THR A 542 -0.55 14.54 -8.88
C THR A 542 0.37 13.65 -8.07
N PRO A 543 1.55 14.13 -7.66
CA PRO A 543 2.29 13.50 -6.56
C PRO A 543 1.42 13.44 -5.28
N VAL A 544 1.76 12.50 -4.38
CA VAL A 544 1.13 12.40 -3.06
C VAL A 544 1.83 13.38 -2.11
N VAL A 545 1.08 14.32 -1.54
CA VAL A 545 1.65 15.39 -0.71
C VAL A 545 0.98 15.43 0.66
N SER A 546 1.79 15.50 1.72
CA SER A 546 1.32 15.71 3.09
C SER A 546 1.61 17.11 3.56
N CYS A 547 0.58 17.82 4.04
CA CYS A 547 0.74 19.01 4.87
C CYS A 547 0.30 18.70 6.31
N GLY A 548 0.99 19.28 7.30
CA GLY A 548 0.72 19.02 8.71
C GLY A 548 1.17 20.15 9.63
N PRO A 549 0.87 20.04 10.95
CA PRO A 549 0.45 18.84 11.64
C PRO A 549 -1.06 18.56 11.53
N PRO A 550 -1.48 17.28 11.46
CA PRO A 550 -2.90 16.92 11.42
C PRO A 550 -3.61 17.36 12.70
N GLY A 551 -4.85 17.86 12.55
CA GLY A 551 -5.65 18.40 13.67
C GLY A 551 -5.28 19.81 14.12
N ALA A 552 -4.41 20.53 13.40
CA ALA A 552 -4.17 21.95 13.64
C ALA A 552 -5.48 22.77 13.46
N LEU A 553 -5.84 23.57 14.47
CA LEU A 553 -7.02 24.44 14.40
C LEU A 553 -6.70 25.71 13.60
N LEU A 554 -7.22 25.78 12.38
CA LEU A 554 -7.14 26.92 11.46
C LEU A 554 -8.44 27.75 11.50
N THR A 555 -8.33 29.07 11.32
CA THR A 555 -9.47 30.02 11.29
C THR A 555 -9.79 30.56 9.90
N ARG A 556 -8.96 30.23 8.91
CA ARG A 556 -9.17 30.45 7.46
C ARG A 556 -8.60 29.24 6.71
N PRO A 557 -9.11 28.89 5.52
CA PRO A 557 -8.50 27.84 4.70
C PRO A 557 -7.05 28.19 4.34
N VAL A 558 -6.20 27.19 4.28
CA VAL A 558 -4.86 27.24 3.65
C VAL A 558 -4.97 26.75 2.20
N ILE A 559 -3.97 27.07 1.37
CA ILE A 559 -3.96 26.66 -0.04
C ILE A 559 -2.77 25.76 -0.31
N LEU A 560 -3.05 24.51 -0.67
CA LEU A 560 -2.05 23.55 -1.13
C LEU A 560 -2.01 23.58 -2.66
N THR A 561 -0.88 24.01 -3.23
CA THR A 561 -0.60 24.00 -4.67
C THR A 561 0.17 22.74 -5.04
N MET A 562 -0.24 22.04 -6.10
CA MET A 562 0.47 20.87 -6.65
C MET A 562 0.33 20.83 -8.17
N HIS A 563 1.41 20.52 -8.91
CA HIS A 563 1.33 20.26 -10.36
C HIS A 563 0.64 18.93 -10.66
N HIS A 564 -0.14 18.87 -11.76
CA HIS A 564 -0.75 17.65 -12.28
C HIS A 564 -0.38 17.39 -13.74
N CYS A 565 -0.63 16.17 -14.21
CA CYS A 565 -0.42 15.77 -15.61
C CYS A 565 -1.70 15.68 -16.47
N ALA A 566 -2.91 15.88 -15.92
CA ALA A 566 -4.13 15.92 -16.75
C ALA A 566 -4.12 17.11 -17.74
N GLU A 567 -4.68 16.89 -18.94
CA GLU A 567 -5.08 18.00 -19.81
C GLU A 567 -6.29 18.78 -19.27
N PRO A 568 -6.40 20.09 -19.58
CA PRO A 568 -7.40 20.99 -18.99
C PRO A 568 -8.84 20.77 -19.46
N ASN A 569 -9.13 19.85 -20.41
CA ASN A 569 -10.51 19.62 -20.84
C ASN A 569 -11.28 18.79 -19.80
N THR A 570 -11.89 19.49 -18.84
CA THR A 570 -12.59 18.88 -17.70
C THR A 570 -13.79 18.01 -18.07
N GLU A 571 -14.39 18.16 -19.26
CA GLU A 571 -15.48 17.28 -19.72
C GLU A 571 -15.01 15.83 -19.98
N ASP A 572 -13.73 15.64 -20.30
CA ASP A 572 -13.14 14.33 -20.58
C ASP A 572 -12.72 13.56 -19.31
N TRP A 573 -12.69 14.23 -18.15
CA TRP A 573 -12.09 13.75 -16.91
C TRP A 573 -13.00 13.90 -15.69
N LYS A 574 -13.28 12.79 -14.98
CA LYS A 574 -13.78 12.84 -13.60
C LYS A 574 -12.60 12.90 -12.64
N ILE A 575 -12.34 14.07 -12.08
CA ILE A 575 -11.21 14.29 -11.15
C ILE A 575 -11.73 14.23 -9.72
N GLN A 576 -11.10 13.42 -8.88
CA GLN A 576 -11.43 13.23 -7.48
C GLN A 576 -10.23 13.62 -6.60
N LEU A 577 -10.49 14.35 -5.53
CA LEU A 577 -9.52 14.55 -4.46
C LEU A 577 -9.69 13.44 -3.43
N LYS A 578 -8.63 12.67 -3.20
CA LYS A 578 -8.55 11.73 -2.08
C LYS A 578 -7.69 12.33 -0.97
N ASN A 579 -8.02 12.02 0.27
CA ASN A 579 -7.16 12.30 1.42
C ASN A 579 -6.85 11.02 2.21
N GLN A 580 -5.80 11.05 3.02
CA GLN A 580 -5.50 9.95 3.93
C GLN A 580 -6.02 10.28 5.33
N ALA A 581 -6.85 9.41 5.89
CA ALA A 581 -7.34 9.50 7.26
C ALA A 581 -6.21 9.19 8.26
N ALA A 582 -6.39 9.60 9.53
CA ALA A 582 -5.41 9.37 10.60
C ALA A 582 -5.11 7.88 10.89
N GLN A 583 -5.94 6.95 10.37
CA GLN A 583 -5.74 5.50 10.44
C GLN A 583 -4.95 4.92 9.25
N GLY A 584 -4.53 5.75 8.29
CA GLY A 584 -3.77 5.37 7.10
C GLY A 584 -4.62 4.94 5.90
N GLN A 585 -5.94 4.83 6.05
CA GLN A 585 -6.87 4.57 4.94
C GLN A 585 -7.08 5.81 4.07
N TRP A 586 -7.38 5.61 2.79
CA TRP A 586 -7.68 6.67 1.84
C TRP A 586 -9.20 6.85 1.70
N GLU A 587 -9.67 8.09 1.76
CA GLU A 587 -11.07 8.48 1.64
C GLU A 587 -11.25 9.47 0.49
N ASP A 588 -12.40 9.40 -0.20
CA ASP A 588 -12.74 10.33 -1.29
C ASP A 588 -13.37 11.59 -0.69
N VAL A 589 -12.75 12.76 -0.89
CA VAL A 589 -13.18 14.04 -0.28
C VAL A 589 -14.24 14.74 -1.14
N VAL A 590 -13.98 14.83 -2.44
CA VAL A 590 -14.85 15.53 -3.41
C VAL A 590 -14.50 15.14 -4.85
N MET A 591 -15.52 15.07 -5.71
CA MET A 591 -15.34 15.05 -7.17
C MET A 591 -15.45 16.49 -7.71
N VAL A 592 -14.47 16.91 -8.48
CA VAL A 592 -14.39 18.24 -9.10
C VAL A 592 -15.57 18.42 -10.06
N GLY A 593 -16.53 19.27 -9.68
CA GLY A 593 -17.76 19.55 -10.43
C GLY A 593 -19.04 19.11 -9.70
N GLU A 594 -18.92 18.28 -8.66
CA GLU A 594 -20.03 17.79 -7.83
C GLU A 594 -19.96 18.34 -6.39
N GLU A 595 -19.40 19.55 -6.21
CA GLU A 595 -19.32 20.22 -4.92
C GLU A 595 -20.70 20.52 -4.30
N ASN A 596 -20.79 20.42 -2.96
CA ASN A 596 -22.00 20.73 -2.20
C ASN A 596 -21.71 21.62 -0.98
N PHE A 597 -22.75 22.04 -0.25
CA PHE A 597 -22.61 22.96 0.88
C PHE A 597 -21.88 22.37 2.11
N THR A 598 -21.67 21.05 2.13
CA THR A 598 -20.93 20.34 3.19
C THR A 598 -19.49 19.99 2.79
N THR A 599 -19.09 20.26 1.54
CA THR A 599 -17.72 20.00 1.07
C THR A 599 -16.71 20.85 1.85
N PRO A 600 -15.70 20.24 2.52
CA PRO A 600 -14.77 20.96 3.41
C PRO A 600 -13.66 21.72 2.67
N CYS A 601 -13.58 21.60 1.34
CA CYS A 601 -12.54 22.18 0.50
C CYS A 601 -13.08 22.75 -0.81
N TYR A 602 -12.28 23.56 -1.49
CA TYR A 602 -12.50 23.98 -2.87
C TYR A 602 -11.24 23.72 -3.69
N ILE A 603 -11.42 23.23 -4.92
CA ILE A 603 -10.32 22.87 -5.82
C ILE A 603 -10.40 23.79 -7.04
N GLN A 604 -9.38 24.62 -7.23
CA GLN A 604 -9.12 25.27 -8.50
C GLN A 604 -8.23 24.36 -9.33
N LEU A 605 -8.61 24.09 -10.57
CA LEU A 605 -7.83 23.31 -11.52
C LEU A 605 -7.46 24.22 -12.69
N ASP A 606 -6.17 24.55 -12.78
CA ASP A 606 -5.59 25.33 -13.86
C ASP A 606 -4.93 24.36 -14.87
N PRO A 607 -4.28 24.83 -15.96
CA PRO A 607 -3.78 23.89 -16.99
C PRO A 607 -2.64 22.96 -16.53
N GLU A 608 -1.79 23.42 -15.61
CA GLU A 608 -0.61 22.69 -15.11
C GLU A 608 -0.64 22.41 -13.60
N SER A 609 -1.42 23.18 -12.84
CA SER A 609 -1.47 23.16 -11.38
C SER A 609 -2.89 23.04 -10.84
N CYS A 610 -3.02 22.41 -9.68
CA CYS A 610 -4.22 22.46 -8.86
C CYS A 610 -3.93 23.21 -7.56
N HIS A 611 -4.92 23.98 -7.10
CA HIS A 611 -4.85 24.75 -5.87
C HIS A 611 -6.03 24.33 -4.97
N ILE A 612 -5.73 23.66 -3.87
CA ILE A 612 -6.70 23.08 -2.94
C ILE A 612 -6.82 23.99 -1.72
N LEU A 613 -7.96 24.68 -1.60
CA LEU A 613 -8.33 25.42 -0.40
C LEU A 613 -8.91 24.43 0.61
N THR A 614 -8.27 24.28 1.77
CA THR A 614 -8.72 23.35 2.82
C THR A 614 -8.51 23.92 4.22
N GLU A 615 -9.41 23.60 5.15
CA GLU A 615 -9.28 23.95 6.58
C GLU A 615 -8.64 22.82 7.40
N THR A 616 -8.39 21.65 6.79
CA THR A 616 -7.77 20.49 7.43
C THR A 616 -6.41 20.15 6.81
N LEU A 617 -5.36 20.07 7.63
CA LEU A 617 -4.05 19.60 7.18
C LEU A 617 -4.03 18.06 7.17
N SER A 618 -3.66 17.47 6.02
CA SER A 618 -3.59 16.00 5.82
C SER A 618 -2.71 15.64 4.61
N THR A 619 -2.64 14.34 4.29
CA THR A 619 -2.14 13.81 3.01
C THR A 619 -3.22 13.93 1.93
N TYR A 620 -2.86 14.40 0.74
CA TYR A 620 -3.75 14.62 -0.39
C TYR A 620 -3.16 14.07 -1.71
N ALA A 621 -4.03 13.66 -2.63
CA ALA A 621 -3.70 13.30 -4.01
C ALA A 621 -4.92 13.46 -4.93
N LEU A 622 -4.72 13.92 -6.18
CA LEU A 622 -5.75 13.90 -7.22
C LEU A 622 -5.68 12.59 -8.01
N VAL A 623 -6.84 11.95 -8.15
CA VAL A 623 -7.07 10.77 -8.98
C VAL A 623 -8.05 11.14 -10.09
N GLY A 624 -7.72 10.82 -11.33
CA GLY A 624 -8.57 11.03 -12.50
C GLY A 624 -9.17 9.72 -13.01
N GLN A 625 -10.41 9.75 -13.48
CA GLN A 625 -11.00 8.70 -14.30
C GLN A 625 -11.35 9.30 -15.67
N SER A 626 -10.99 8.62 -16.75
CA SER A 626 -11.33 9.05 -18.11
C SER A 626 -12.81 8.76 -18.39
N THR A 627 -13.55 9.79 -18.79
CA THR A 627 -14.95 9.70 -19.22
C THR A 627 -15.04 9.42 -20.72
N THR A 628 -14.10 9.96 -21.51
CA THR A 628 -14.06 9.82 -22.97
C THR A 628 -12.71 9.29 -23.44
N LYS A 629 -12.66 8.75 -24.65
CA LYS A 629 -11.42 8.36 -25.33
C LYS A 629 -10.56 9.56 -25.80
N ALA A 630 -11.06 10.79 -25.65
CA ALA A 630 -10.30 12.00 -25.93
C ALA A 630 -9.40 12.41 -24.74
N ALA A 631 -9.75 11.97 -23.53
CA ALA A 631 -8.96 12.20 -22.31
C ALA A 631 -7.47 11.89 -22.52
N ALA A 632 -6.62 12.88 -22.23
CA ALA A 632 -5.18 12.79 -22.41
C ALA A 632 -4.41 13.29 -21.19
N LYS A 633 -3.25 12.69 -20.97
CA LYS A 633 -2.22 13.13 -20.03
C LYS A 633 -1.10 13.85 -20.76
N ARG A 634 -0.57 14.91 -20.17
CA ARG A 634 0.73 15.49 -20.53
C ARG A 634 1.85 14.63 -19.94
N LEU A 635 2.74 14.13 -20.79
CA LEU A 635 3.98 13.49 -20.40
C LEU A 635 5.17 14.42 -20.68
N LYS A 636 6.19 14.38 -19.83
CA LYS A 636 7.49 15.01 -20.06
C LYS A 636 8.52 13.97 -20.45
N LEU A 637 9.07 14.12 -21.65
CA LEU A 637 10.07 13.24 -22.23
C LEU A 637 11.46 13.83 -22.02
N ALA A 638 12.31 13.15 -21.25
CA ALA A 638 13.66 13.62 -20.91
C ALA A 638 14.73 12.59 -21.32
N ILE A 639 15.81 13.03 -21.96
CA ILE A 639 16.82 12.14 -22.54
C ILE A 639 18.17 12.38 -21.88
N PHE A 640 18.77 11.31 -21.35
CA PHE A 640 20.04 11.34 -20.65
C PHE A 640 21.07 10.40 -21.27
N GLY A 641 22.34 10.79 -21.20
CA GLY A 641 23.50 9.96 -21.55
C GLY A 641 24.60 10.09 -20.50
N PRO A 642 25.63 9.23 -20.50
CA PRO A 642 26.75 9.35 -19.56
C PRO A 642 27.56 10.63 -19.81
N LEU A 643 27.88 11.37 -18.74
CA LEU A 643 28.65 12.62 -18.78
C LEU A 643 30.12 12.42 -19.18
N SER A 644 30.67 11.23 -18.89
CA SER A 644 31.93 10.78 -19.47
C SER A 644 31.85 9.29 -19.82
N CYS A 645 32.43 8.89 -20.95
CA CYS A 645 32.36 7.52 -21.43
C CYS A 645 33.76 7.03 -21.82
N SER A 646 34.39 6.26 -20.93
CA SER A 646 35.65 5.57 -21.22
C SER A 646 35.47 4.22 -21.93
N SER A 647 34.22 3.83 -22.18
CA SER A 647 33.85 2.55 -22.80
C SER A 647 33.58 2.70 -24.31
N LEU A 648 33.67 1.57 -25.02
CA LEU A 648 33.09 1.44 -26.36
C LEU A 648 31.55 1.43 -26.33
N GLU A 649 30.95 1.18 -25.16
CA GLU A 649 29.50 1.13 -24.98
C GLU A 649 28.95 2.46 -24.44
N TYR A 650 28.02 3.05 -25.18
CA TYR A 650 27.34 4.30 -24.84
C TYR A 650 25.84 4.03 -24.68
N SER A 651 25.24 4.41 -23.55
CA SER A 651 23.84 4.12 -23.24
C SER A 651 23.02 5.41 -23.09
N ILE A 652 21.97 5.54 -23.91
CA ILE A 652 21.02 6.65 -23.83
C ILE A 652 19.78 6.18 -23.09
N ARG A 653 19.36 6.90 -22.04
CA ARG A 653 18.13 6.64 -21.27
C ARG A 653 17.07 7.66 -21.64
N VAL A 654 15.93 7.19 -22.14
CA VAL A 654 14.79 8.02 -22.54
C VAL A 654 13.67 7.82 -21.53
N TYR A 655 13.49 8.81 -20.65
CA TYR A 655 12.46 8.81 -19.62
C TYR A 655 11.13 9.35 -20.16
N CYS A 656 10.05 8.71 -19.73
CA CYS A 656 8.67 9.07 -20.04
C CYS A 656 7.94 9.32 -18.71
N LEU A 657 7.88 10.58 -18.29
CA LEU A 657 7.41 10.99 -16.97
C LEU A 657 6.04 11.66 -17.07
N ASP A 658 5.23 11.63 -16.01
CA ASP A 658 4.09 12.55 -15.88
C ASP A 658 4.62 14.00 -15.86
N ASP A 659 3.98 14.93 -16.59
CA ASP A 659 4.44 16.32 -16.75
C ASP A 659 4.18 17.17 -15.49
N THR A 660 4.99 16.90 -14.47
CA THR A 660 5.04 17.58 -13.17
C THR A 660 6.48 17.92 -12.82
N GLN A 661 6.71 19.04 -12.12
CA GLN A 661 8.06 19.48 -11.77
C GLN A 661 8.78 18.51 -10.81
N ASP A 662 8.08 17.91 -9.82
CA ASP A 662 8.71 16.94 -8.91
C ASP A 662 9.23 15.68 -9.64
N ALA A 663 8.49 15.17 -10.64
CA ALA A 663 8.92 14.00 -11.42
C ALA A 663 10.20 14.29 -12.22
N LEU A 664 10.30 15.47 -12.85
CA LEU A 664 11.51 15.89 -13.55
C LEU A 664 12.68 16.13 -12.57
N LYS A 665 12.42 16.81 -11.45
CA LYS A 665 13.39 17.02 -10.36
C LYS A 665 13.93 15.70 -9.80
N GLU A 666 13.08 14.69 -9.63
CA GLU A 666 13.50 13.36 -9.21
C GLU A 666 14.50 12.74 -10.19
N VAL A 667 14.16 12.68 -11.48
CA VAL A 667 15.03 12.04 -12.49
C VAL A 667 16.34 12.82 -12.66
N LEU A 668 16.31 14.16 -12.62
CA LEU A 668 17.52 14.98 -12.63
C LEU A 668 18.45 14.66 -11.44
N GLN A 669 17.89 14.43 -10.24
CA GLN A 669 18.67 14.04 -9.07
C GLN A 669 19.23 12.61 -9.19
N LEU A 670 18.42 11.67 -9.70
CA LEU A 670 18.81 10.27 -9.91
C LEU A 670 19.93 10.14 -10.95
N GLU A 671 19.77 10.78 -12.11
CA GLU A 671 20.78 10.78 -13.18
C GLU A 671 22.09 11.42 -12.72
N ARG A 672 22.04 12.53 -11.96
CA ARG A 672 23.23 13.15 -11.39
C ARG A 672 23.98 12.23 -10.43
N GLN A 673 23.27 11.38 -9.67
CA GLN A 673 23.91 10.35 -8.83
C GLN A 673 24.53 9.22 -9.66
N MET A 674 23.99 8.92 -10.84
CA MET A 674 24.51 7.90 -11.77
C MET A 674 25.55 8.43 -12.78
N GLY A 675 25.94 9.72 -12.70
CA GLY A 675 26.86 10.35 -13.65
C GLY A 675 26.27 10.59 -15.04
N GLY A 676 24.95 10.70 -15.14
CA GLY A 676 24.23 11.07 -16.35
C GLY A 676 24.09 12.58 -16.55
N GLN A 677 23.94 12.99 -17.80
CA GLN A 677 23.71 14.34 -18.26
C GLN A 677 22.52 14.39 -19.22
N LEU A 678 21.72 15.45 -19.13
CA LEU A 678 20.62 15.74 -20.05
C LEU A 678 21.19 16.09 -21.44
N LEU A 679 20.72 15.42 -22.50
CA LEU A 679 21.25 15.58 -23.87
C LEU A 679 20.47 16.60 -24.72
N GLU A 680 19.18 16.79 -24.46
CA GLU A 680 18.30 17.73 -25.15
C GLU A 680 17.21 18.19 -24.17
N GLU A 681 16.63 19.38 -24.36
CA GLU A 681 15.59 19.91 -23.47
C GLU A 681 14.33 19.00 -23.42
N PRO A 682 13.68 18.83 -22.24
CA PRO A 682 12.59 17.88 -22.12
C PRO A 682 11.31 18.34 -22.83
N LYS A 683 10.79 17.53 -23.76
CA LYS A 683 9.61 17.88 -24.58
C LYS A 683 8.32 17.31 -23.99
N ALA A 684 7.22 18.03 -24.16
CA ALA A 684 5.88 17.56 -23.79
C ALA A 684 5.30 16.63 -24.88
N LEU A 685 4.52 15.63 -24.47
CA LEU A 685 3.78 14.73 -25.34
C LEU A 685 2.38 14.47 -24.76
N HIS A 686 1.32 14.61 -25.56
CA HIS A 686 -0.03 14.27 -25.14
C HIS A 686 -0.31 12.78 -25.36
N PHE A 687 -0.50 12.05 -24.27
CA PHE A 687 -0.74 10.62 -24.24
C PHE A 687 -2.22 10.34 -24.00
N LYS A 688 -2.91 9.82 -25.02
CA LYS A 688 -4.37 9.64 -25.01
C LYS A 688 -4.76 8.33 -24.34
N GLY A 689 -5.95 8.31 -23.73
CA GLY A 689 -6.61 7.12 -23.17
C GLY A 689 -7.10 6.10 -24.21
N SER A 690 -6.32 5.88 -25.27
CA SER A 690 -6.68 5.07 -26.45
C SER A 690 -6.27 3.59 -26.34
N THR A 691 -5.78 3.14 -25.17
CA THR A 691 -5.20 1.81 -24.90
C THR A 691 -3.90 1.47 -25.66
N HIS A 692 -3.40 2.39 -26.49
CA HIS A 692 -2.20 2.17 -27.31
C HIS A 692 -0.89 2.43 -26.56
N ASN A 693 0.10 1.55 -26.79
CA ASN A 693 1.46 1.63 -26.24
C ASN A 693 2.23 2.86 -26.73
N LEU A 694 3.23 3.26 -25.94
CA LEU A 694 4.25 4.23 -26.37
C LEU A 694 5.42 3.49 -27.03
N ARG A 695 5.77 3.85 -28.26
CA ARG A 695 6.87 3.28 -29.03
C ARG A 695 8.04 4.26 -29.11
N LEU A 696 9.24 3.76 -28.80
CA LEU A 696 10.50 4.49 -28.81
C LEU A 696 11.44 3.86 -29.82
N SER A 697 12.05 4.65 -30.71
CA SER A 697 12.99 4.16 -31.73
C SER A 697 14.12 5.13 -31.99
N ILE A 698 15.28 4.58 -32.37
CA ILE A 698 16.48 5.33 -32.72
C ILE A 698 16.77 5.19 -34.23
N HIS A 699 17.09 6.31 -34.86
CA HIS A 699 17.27 6.47 -36.31
C HIS A 699 18.52 7.31 -36.60
N ASP A 700 18.90 7.35 -37.89
CA ASP A 700 20.00 8.18 -38.41
C ASP A 700 21.36 7.98 -37.71
N ILE A 701 21.60 6.77 -37.17
CA ILE A 701 22.89 6.38 -36.60
C ILE A 701 23.91 6.20 -37.73
N ALA A 702 25.08 6.82 -37.60
CA ALA A 702 26.22 6.63 -38.51
C ALA A 702 26.79 5.20 -38.41
N HIS A 703 26.25 4.27 -39.20
CA HIS A 703 26.61 2.84 -39.19
C HIS A 703 28.09 2.51 -39.47
N SER A 704 28.88 3.46 -39.96
CA SER A 704 30.35 3.34 -40.11
C SER A 704 31.12 3.55 -38.81
N LEU A 705 30.52 4.20 -37.81
CA LEU A 705 31.15 4.61 -36.55
C LEU A 705 30.48 3.97 -35.33
N TRP A 706 29.17 3.78 -35.40
CA TRP A 706 28.31 3.32 -34.30
C TRP A 706 27.38 2.18 -34.73
N LYS A 707 27.17 1.24 -33.82
CA LYS A 707 26.27 0.08 -33.96
C LYS A 707 25.32 0.03 -32.77
N SER A 708 24.02 -0.18 -33.00
CA SER A 708 23.10 -0.45 -31.88
C SER A 708 23.23 -1.91 -31.41
N LYS A 709 23.22 -2.13 -30.09
CA LYS A 709 23.14 -3.47 -29.49
C LYS A 709 21.69 -3.98 -29.38
N LEU A 710 20.69 -3.13 -29.65
CA LEU A 710 19.29 -3.52 -29.62
C LEU A 710 18.96 -4.42 -30.82
N LEU A 711 18.43 -5.62 -30.56
CA LEU A 711 18.00 -6.57 -31.59
C LEU A 711 16.69 -6.14 -32.28
N ALA A 712 15.82 -5.44 -31.55
CA ALA A 712 14.57 -4.88 -32.06
C ALA A 712 14.81 -3.51 -32.70
N LYS A 713 13.97 -3.14 -33.69
CA LYS A 713 14.03 -1.80 -34.33
C LYS A 713 13.48 -0.67 -33.45
N TYR A 714 12.76 -1.02 -32.39
CA TYR A 714 12.11 -0.12 -31.45
C TYR A 714 11.89 -0.83 -30.11
N GLN A 715 11.63 -0.06 -29.06
CA GLN A 715 11.16 -0.53 -27.76
C GLN A 715 9.73 -0.01 -27.54
N GLU A 716 8.94 -0.69 -26.71
CA GLU A 716 7.60 -0.23 -26.33
C GLU A 716 7.43 -0.20 -24.81
N ILE A 717 6.73 0.81 -24.32
CA ILE A 717 6.23 0.88 -22.94
C ILE A 717 4.71 0.60 -23.01
N PRO A 718 4.21 -0.42 -22.29
CA PRO A 718 2.78 -0.75 -22.26
C PRO A 718 1.91 0.41 -21.79
N PHE A 719 0.73 0.58 -22.42
CA PHE A 719 -0.22 1.64 -22.10
C PHE A 719 -0.48 1.79 -20.58
N TYR A 720 -0.78 0.68 -19.89
CA TYR A 720 -1.15 0.69 -18.47
C TYR A 720 -0.03 1.16 -17.53
N HIS A 721 1.24 0.95 -17.89
CA HIS A 721 2.37 1.41 -17.07
C HIS A 721 2.42 2.95 -17.00
N ILE A 722 2.14 3.60 -18.14
CA ILE A 722 2.08 5.07 -18.27
C ILE A 722 0.73 5.59 -17.73
N TRP A 723 -0.37 4.95 -18.13
CA TRP A 723 -1.71 5.46 -17.84
C TRP A 723 -2.02 5.43 -16.35
N SER A 724 -1.66 4.38 -15.61
CA SER A 724 -1.94 4.28 -14.17
C SER A 724 -1.25 5.33 -13.30
N GLY A 725 -0.07 5.83 -13.72
CA GLY A 725 0.81 6.65 -12.88
C GLY A 725 1.49 5.86 -11.75
N CYS A 726 1.41 4.52 -11.76
CA CYS A 726 1.95 3.68 -10.69
C CYS A 726 3.45 3.43 -10.80
N GLN A 727 4.03 3.47 -12.00
CA GLN A 727 5.48 3.24 -12.19
C GLN A 727 6.23 4.57 -12.28
N ARG A 728 7.13 4.81 -11.33
CA ARG A 728 8.00 6.01 -11.30
C ARG A 728 9.24 5.79 -12.17
N ASN A 729 9.77 6.88 -12.72
CA ASN A 729 11.01 6.90 -13.50
C ASN A 729 11.02 5.91 -14.69
N LEU A 730 9.86 5.71 -15.32
CA LEU A 730 9.70 4.91 -16.55
C LEU A 730 10.68 5.38 -17.62
N HIS A 731 11.48 4.46 -18.15
CA HIS A 731 12.43 4.75 -19.23
C HIS A 731 12.71 3.53 -20.10
N CYS A 732 13.17 3.77 -21.32
CA CYS A 732 13.85 2.79 -22.14
C CYS A 732 15.34 3.15 -22.28
N THR A 733 16.21 2.15 -22.34
CA THR A 733 17.65 2.34 -22.52
C THR A 733 18.06 1.86 -23.92
N PHE A 734 18.66 2.75 -24.71
CA PHE A 734 19.23 2.44 -26.01
C PHE A 734 20.76 2.31 -25.88
N THR A 735 21.25 1.09 -26.01
CA THR A 735 22.69 0.78 -25.94
C THR A 735 23.30 0.81 -27.33
N LEU A 736 24.36 1.60 -27.48
CA LEU A 736 25.16 1.80 -28.68
C LEU A 736 26.61 1.36 -28.43
N GLU A 737 27.30 0.96 -29.50
CA GLU A 737 28.68 0.50 -29.50
C GLU A 737 29.45 1.26 -30.57
N ARG A 738 30.50 2.00 -30.18
CA ARG A 738 31.44 2.63 -31.14
C ARG A 738 32.54 1.66 -31.53
N PHE A 739 32.95 1.69 -32.79
CA PHE A 739 34.04 0.83 -33.28
C PHE A 739 35.44 1.25 -32.79
N SER A 740 35.60 2.49 -32.33
CA SER A 740 36.86 3.03 -31.82
C SER A 740 36.61 4.08 -30.73
N LEU A 741 37.48 4.12 -29.71
CA LEU A 741 37.51 5.17 -28.69
C LEU A 741 37.86 6.56 -29.27
N SER A 742 38.39 6.64 -30.49
CA SER A 742 38.58 7.92 -31.20
C SER A 742 37.28 8.54 -31.73
N THR A 743 36.15 7.83 -31.61
CA THR A 743 34.83 8.33 -32.04
C THR A 743 34.19 9.07 -30.87
N LEU A 744 34.25 10.41 -30.92
CA LEU A 744 33.76 11.31 -29.86
C LEU A 744 32.41 11.96 -30.20
N GLU A 745 31.96 11.84 -31.45
CA GLU A 745 30.71 12.43 -31.93
C GLU A 745 29.65 11.33 -32.14
N LEU A 746 28.44 11.57 -31.62
CA LEU A 746 27.26 10.75 -31.84
C LEU A 746 26.11 11.63 -32.32
N VAL A 747 25.75 11.45 -33.59
CA VAL A 747 24.54 12.03 -34.18
C VAL A 747 23.50 10.92 -34.37
N CYS A 748 22.28 11.15 -33.89
CA CYS A 748 21.14 10.26 -34.11
C CYS A 748 19.81 11.00 -33.90
N LYS A 749 18.70 10.41 -34.37
CA LYS A 749 17.35 10.88 -34.08
C LYS A 749 16.62 9.88 -33.20
N LEU A 750 16.03 10.34 -32.10
CA LEU A 750 15.14 9.54 -31.27
C LEU A 750 13.69 9.94 -31.53
N CYS A 751 12.84 8.97 -31.82
CA CYS A 751 11.41 9.16 -32.01
C CYS A 751 10.68 8.48 -30.84
N VAL A 752 9.80 9.22 -30.18
CA VAL A 752 8.96 8.74 -29.07
C VAL A 752 7.52 9.07 -29.43
N ARG A 753 6.67 8.07 -29.66
CA ARG A 753 5.30 8.28 -30.13
C ARG A 753 4.33 7.25 -29.61
N GLN A 754 3.09 7.65 -29.35
CA GLN A 754 2.02 6.70 -29.10
C GLN A 754 1.65 5.99 -30.41
N VAL A 755 1.29 4.71 -30.36
CA VAL A 755 0.68 4.03 -31.52
C VAL A 755 -0.68 4.68 -31.77
N GLU A 756 -0.94 5.09 -33.02
CA GLU A 756 -2.12 5.90 -33.42
C GLU A 756 -2.33 7.22 -32.63
N GLY A 757 -1.27 7.78 -32.04
CA GLY A 757 -1.33 9.05 -31.30
C GLY A 757 -0.23 10.04 -31.69
N GLU A 758 0.05 10.99 -30.79
CA GLU A 758 1.10 11.99 -31.01
C GLU A 758 2.51 11.40 -30.92
N GLY A 759 3.50 12.15 -31.42
CA GLY A 759 4.90 11.79 -31.33
C GLY A 759 5.83 12.98 -31.32
N GLN A 760 6.93 12.84 -30.59
CA GLN A 760 8.04 13.78 -30.52
C GLN A 760 9.29 13.20 -31.19
N ILE A 761 10.11 14.08 -31.76
CA ILE A 761 11.40 13.75 -32.34
C ILE A 761 12.47 14.61 -31.67
N PHE A 762 13.55 13.94 -31.26
CA PHE A 762 14.75 14.50 -30.66
C PHE A 762 15.90 14.36 -31.65
N GLN A 763 16.69 15.42 -31.81
CA GLN A 763 17.83 15.46 -32.72
C GLN A 763 19.11 15.57 -31.89
N LEU A 764 19.64 14.42 -31.49
CA LEU A 764 20.81 14.37 -30.65
C LEU A 764 22.07 14.61 -31.50
N ASN A 765 22.86 15.59 -31.08
CA ASN A 765 24.23 15.79 -31.52
C ASN A 765 25.12 15.86 -30.27
N CYS A 766 25.66 14.71 -29.87
CA CYS A 766 26.47 14.57 -28.66
C CYS A 766 27.95 14.58 -29.03
N THR A 767 28.68 15.60 -28.60
CA THR A 767 30.14 15.67 -28.64
C THR A 767 30.70 15.63 -27.22
N GLU A 768 31.77 14.87 -26.97
CA GLU A 768 32.46 14.92 -25.66
C GLU A 768 33.05 16.33 -25.40
N PRO A 769 32.91 16.89 -24.19
CA PRO A 769 31.70 17.61 -23.77
C PRO A 769 31.79 19.11 -24.05
N THR A 770 30.78 19.64 -24.73
CA THR A 770 30.15 20.91 -24.33
C THR A 770 28.72 20.61 -23.93
N GLY A 771 28.57 20.15 -22.69
CA GLY A 771 27.26 19.87 -22.14
C GLY A 771 26.39 21.13 -22.11
N ILE A 772 25.10 20.97 -22.39
CA ILE A 772 24.13 21.97 -21.95
C ILE A 772 24.08 21.82 -20.42
N ASP A 773 24.76 22.72 -19.71
CA ASP A 773 24.33 23.08 -18.37
C ASP A 773 22.93 23.67 -18.54
N TYR A 774 21.92 22.80 -18.42
CA TYR A 774 20.56 23.27 -18.22
C TYR A 774 20.64 24.23 -17.04
N PRO A 775 20.20 25.50 -17.18
CA PRO A 775 20.40 26.50 -16.15
C PRO A 775 19.98 25.90 -14.81
N LEU A 776 20.87 26.03 -13.82
CA LEU A 776 20.64 25.56 -12.45
C LEU A 776 19.15 25.72 -12.13
N MET A 777 18.51 24.65 -11.66
CA MET A 777 17.23 24.78 -10.95
C MET A 777 17.45 25.87 -9.90
N ASP A 778 16.83 27.03 -10.09
CA ASP A 778 17.53 28.31 -9.86
C ASP A 778 18.16 28.35 -8.47
N SER A 779 19.46 28.62 -8.39
CA SER A 779 20.16 28.76 -7.11
C SER A 779 19.51 29.81 -6.21
N ALA A 780 18.82 30.80 -6.80
CA ALA A 780 17.99 31.78 -6.10
C ALA A 780 16.78 31.16 -5.37
N SER A 781 16.29 29.99 -5.79
CA SER A 781 15.11 29.30 -5.26
C SER A 781 15.37 28.37 -4.06
N THR A 782 16.48 28.54 -3.34
CA THR A 782 16.77 27.78 -2.09
C THR A 782 15.78 28.10 -0.96
N ILE A 783 14.88 29.08 -1.16
CA ILE A 783 13.84 29.50 -0.23
C ILE A 783 12.80 28.37 -0.04
N THR A 784 12.89 27.68 1.09
CA THR A 784 11.87 26.71 1.53
C THR A 784 10.72 27.34 2.30
N THR A 785 10.92 28.53 2.88
CA THR A 785 9.94 29.19 3.76
C THR A 785 10.03 30.71 3.63
N LEU A 786 8.88 31.37 3.42
CA LEU A 786 8.66 32.80 3.57
C LEU A 786 7.67 33.03 4.72
N VAL A 787 7.92 33.98 5.62
CA VAL A 787 7.09 34.19 6.82
C VAL A 787 6.63 35.65 6.92
N GLY A 788 5.35 35.84 7.21
CA GLY A 788 4.74 37.17 7.36
C GLY A 788 4.60 37.92 6.03
N PRO A 789 4.61 39.26 6.03
CA PRO A 789 4.16 40.07 4.90
C PRO A 789 5.03 39.95 3.63
N SER A 790 6.28 39.48 3.74
CA SER A 790 7.14 39.24 2.57
C SER A 790 6.80 37.95 1.79
N ALA A 791 5.87 37.14 2.29
CA ALA A 791 5.35 35.96 1.59
C ALA A 791 4.21 36.27 0.61
N PHE A 792 3.70 37.51 0.60
CA PHE A 792 2.48 37.92 -0.09
C PHE A 792 2.78 39.04 -1.09
N SER A 793 2.24 38.93 -2.30
CA SER A 793 2.39 39.97 -3.33
C SER A 793 1.46 41.16 -3.08
N ILE A 794 0.33 40.98 -2.38
CA ILE A 794 -0.63 42.04 -2.07
C ILE A 794 -0.35 42.59 -0.65
N PRO A 795 0.03 43.87 -0.50
CA PRO A 795 0.20 44.48 0.81
C PRO A 795 -1.08 44.46 1.66
N LEU A 796 -0.93 44.11 2.95
CA LEU A 796 -2.05 43.97 3.88
C LEU A 796 -3.02 45.17 3.92
N PRO A 797 -2.58 46.44 3.86
CA PRO A 797 -3.49 47.59 3.84
C PRO A 797 -4.37 47.64 2.57
N ILE A 798 -3.78 47.39 1.40
CA ILE A 798 -4.51 47.28 0.13
C ILE A 798 -5.51 46.12 0.20
N ARG A 799 -5.06 44.96 0.69
CA ARG A 799 -5.90 43.77 0.83
C ARG A 799 -7.12 44.02 1.72
N GLN A 800 -6.97 44.69 2.86
CA GLN A 800 -8.10 45.08 3.72
C GLN A 800 -9.07 46.04 3.03
N LYS A 801 -8.56 47.01 2.25
CA LYS A 801 -9.35 47.95 1.45
C LYS A 801 -10.14 47.24 0.33
N LEU A 802 -9.56 46.23 -0.30
CA LEU A 802 -10.25 45.39 -1.29
C LEU A 802 -11.38 44.57 -0.66
N CYS A 803 -11.12 43.86 0.44
CA CYS A 803 -12.14 43.06 1.12
C CYS A 803 -13.33 43.92 1.57
N SER A 804 -13.08 45.02 2.27
CA SER A 804 -14.14 45.92 2.74
C SER A 804 -14.96 46.59 1.63
N SER A 805 -14.40 46.73 0.42
CA SER A 805 -15.08 47.29 -0.76
C SER A 805 -15.92 46.26 -1.54
N LEU A 806 -15.52 44.98 -1.52
CA LEU A 806 -16.07 43.94 -2.39
C LEU A 806 -16.84 42.82 -1.65
N ASP A 807 -16.67 42.66 -0.33
CA ASP A 807 -17.43 41.67 0.46
C ASP A 807 -18.90 42.07 0.65
N ALA A 808 -19.22 43.37 0.59
CA ALA A 808 -20.58 43.86 0.66
C ALA A 808 -21.35 43.56 -0.65
N PRO A 809 -22.53 42.90 -0.59
CA PRO A 809 -23.27 42.51 -1.78
C PRO A 809 -23.84 43.73 -2.51
N GLN A 810 -23.46 43.90 -3.78
CA GLN A 810 -23.88 45.05 -4.59
C GLN A 810 -25.06 44.67 -5.49
N THR A 811 -26.08 45.53 -5.59
CA THR A 811 -27.30 45.26 -6.39
C THR A 811 -27.06 45.09 -7.90
N ARG A 812 -25.90 45.51 -8.41
CA ARG A 812 -25.47 45.32 -9.81
C ARG A 812 -24.49 44.14 -10.00
N GLY A 813 -24.18 43.37 -8.96
CA GLY A 813 -23.21 42.27 -9.02
C GLY A 813 -21.74 42.70 -9.08
N HIS A 814 -21.40 43.99 -9.01
CA HIS A 814 -20.03 44.51 -8.95
C HIS A 814 -19.35 44.30 -7.58
N ASP A 815 -19.41 43.07 -7.08
CA ASP A 815 -18.84 42.58 -5.83
C ASP A 815 -17.88 41.40 -6.10
N TRP A 816 -17.50 40.69 -5.05
CA TRP A 816 -16.60 39.53 -5.10
C TRP A 816 -16.98 38.47 -6.15
N ARG A 817 -18.27 38.34 -6.53
CA ARG A 817 -18.72 37.37 -7.54
C ARG A 817 -18.23 37.73 -8.94
N MET A 818 -18.24 39.02 -9.28
CA MET A 818 -17.73 39.49 -10.57
C MET A 818 -16.20 39.51 -10.60
N LEU A 819 -15.54 39.71 -9.45
CA LEU A 819 -14.10 39.49 -9.33
C LEU A 819 -13.75 38.02 -9.61
N ALA A 820 -14.43 37.07 -8.97
CA ALA A 820 -14.23 35.63 -9.19
C ALA A 820 -14.43 35.26 -10.67
N HIS A 821 -15.53 35.71 -11.30
CA HIS A 821 -15.78 35.46 -12.72
C HIS A 821 -14.69 36.03 -13.65
N LYS A 822 -14.23 37.27 -13.40
CA LYS A 822 -13.14 37.88 -14.18
C LYS A 822 -11.80 37.16 -14.00
N LEU A 823 -11.55 36.56 -12.83
CA LEU A 823 -10.38 35.74 -12.55
C LEU A 823 -10.54 34.26 -12.96
N LYS A 824 -11.70 33.85 -13.51
CA LYS A 824 -12.06 32.44 -13.84
C LYS A 824 -12.08 31.50 -12.61
N LEU A 825 -12.48 32.04 -11.46
CA LEU A 825 -12.59 31.38 -10.17
C LEU A 825 -14.06 31.11 -9.77
N ASP A 826 -14.97 31.10 -10.74
CA ASP A 826 -16.43 31.06 -10.54
C ASP A 826 -17.07 29.67 -10.60
N ARG A 827 -16.26 28.61 -10.75
CA ARG A 827 -16.71 27.21 -10.86
C ARG A 827 -17.65 26.77 -9.73
N TYR A 828 -17.39 27.22 -8.49
CA TYR A 828 -18.28 26.95 -7.35
C TYR A 828 -18.31 28.13 -6.35
N LEU A 829 -18.98 29.22 -6.76
CA LEU A 829 -19.10 30.46 -5.96
C LEU A 829 -19.67 30.27 -4.54
N ASN A 830 -20.48 29.23 -4.32
CA ASN A 830 -21.09 28.94 -3.03
C ASN A 830 -20.05 28.68 -1.93
N TYR A 831 -18.88 28.11 -2.26
CA TYR A 831 -17.81 27.91 -1.27
C TYR A 831 -17.35 29.24 -0.67
N PHE A 832 -17.03 30.24 -1.51
CA PHE A 832 -16.59 31.56 -1.05
C PHE A 832 -17.68 32.27 -0.23
N ALA A 833 -18.95 32.11 -0.60
CA ALA A 833 -20.09 32.67 0.14
C ALA A 833 -20.23 32.16 1.59
N THR A 834 -19.71 30.98 1.92
CA THR A 834 -19.71 30.46 3.30
C THR A 834 -18.63 31.09 4.19
N LYS A 835 -17.65 31.79 3.62
CA LYS A 835 -16.48 32.32 4.34
C LYS A 835 -16.75 33.72 4.85
N SER A 836 -16.08 34.10 5.94
CA SER A 836 -16.25 35.40 6.61
C SER A 836 -15.82 36.62 5.77
N SER A 837 -15.02 36.40 4.74
CA SER A 837 -14.63 37.39 3.71
C SER A 837 -14.41 36.66 2.39
N PRO A 838 -15.43 36.59 1.51
CA PRO A 838 -15.33 35.93 0.21
C PRO A 838 -14.19 36.51 -0.65
N THR A 839 -14.08 37.85 -0.71
CA THR A 839 -13.00 38.54 -1.44
C THR A 839 -11.64 38.14 -0.90
N GLY A 840 -11.48 38.06 0.42
CA GLY A 840 -10.21 37.73 1.04
C GLY A 840 -9.69 36.35 0.60
N VAL A 841 -10.58 35.37 0.45
CA VAL A 841 -10.24 34.00 0.02
C VAL A 841 -10.01 33.91 -1.49
N ILE A 842 -10.70 34.71 -2.30
CA ILE A 842 -10.42 34.86 -3.73
C ILE A 842 -9.02 35.46 -3.95
N LEU A 843 -8.63 36.46 -3.14
CA LEU A 843 -7.29 37.04 -3.17
C LEU A 843 -6.22 36.05 -2.70
N ASP A 844 -6.50 35.21 -1.68
CA ASP A 844 -5.59 34.12 -1.27
C ASP A 844 -5.30 33.17 -2.45
N LEU A 845 -6.35 32.79 -3.20
CA LEU A 845 -6.22 31.91 -4.36
C LEU A 845 -5.48 32.60 -5.53
N TRP A 846 -5.77 33.87 -5.80
CA TRP A 846 -5.01 34.64 -6.80
C TRP A 846 -3.52 34.72 -6.45
N GLU A 847 -3.16 34.94 -5.17
CA GLU A 847 -1.76 34.93 -4.72
C GLU A 847 -1.12 33.55 -4.92
N ALA A 848 -1.84 32.45 -4.65
CA ALA A 848 -1.34 31.09 -4.88
C ALA A 848 -1.15 30.73 -6.37
N GLN A 849 -1.98 31.27 -7.26
CA GLN A 849 -1.89 31.05 -8.72
C GLN A 849 -0.75 31.84 -9.38
N ASN A 850 -0.41 33.01 -8.86
CA ASN A 850 0.55 33.93 -9.49
C ASN A 850 1.90 33.99 -8.74
N PHE A 851 2.15 33.08 -7.78
CA PHE A 851 3.42 33.01 -7.05
C PHE A 851 4.53 32.36 -7.91
N PRO A 852 5.78 32.88 -7.92
CA PRO A 852 6.26 34.06 -7.19
C PRO A 852 6.08 35.39 -7.95
N ASP A 853 5.93 35.35 -9.27
CA ASP A 853 5.97 36.52 -10.17
C ASP A 853 4.63 37.26 -10.25
N GLY A 854 4.04 37.56 -9.08
CA GLY A 854 2.69 38.06 -8.91
C GLY A 854 2.45 39.44 -9.52
N ASN A 855 2.03 39.49 -10.79
CA ASN A 855 1.85 40.74 -11.49
C ASN A 855 0.57 41.49 -11.07
N LEU A 856 0.72 42.37 -10.06
CA LEU A 856 -0.35 43.24 -9.54
C LEU A 856 -1.04 44.10 -10.62
N SER A 857 -0.40 44.37 -11.76
CA SER A 857 -1.06 45.11 -12.86
C SER A 857 -2.21 44.33 -13.50
N MET A 858 -2.16 43.00 -13.50
CA MET A 858 -3.27 42.15 -13.98
C MET A 858 -4.49 42.27 -13.06
N LEU A 859 -4.28 42.22 -11.74
CA LEU A 859 -5.34 42.43 -10.75
C LEU A 859 -5.90 43.87 -10.82
N ALA A 860 -5.04 44.87 -11.04
CA ALA A 860 -5.44 46.25 -11.24
C ALA A 860 -6.30 46.44 -12.51
N ALA A 861 -5.93 45.83 -13.64
CA ALA A 861 -6.72 45.86 -14.88
C ALA A 861 -8.11 45.23 -14.70
N VAL A 862 -8.19 44.08 -14.01
CA VAL A 862 -9.48 43.45 -13.66
C VAL A 862 -10.35 44.40 -12.81
N LEU A 863 -9.76 45.06 -11.80
CA LEU A 863 -10.49 46.02 -10.96
C LEU A 863 -10.92 47.29 -11.71
N GLU A 864 -10.17 47.70 -12.75
CA GLU A 864 -10.54 48.80 -13.65
C GLU A 864 -11.76 48.41 -14.51
N GLU A 865 -11.78 47.21 -15.09
CA GLU A 865 -12.96 46.67 -15.78
C GLU A 865 -14.18 46.52 -14.85
N MET A 866 -13.96 46.31 -13.54
CA MET A 866 -15.02 46.34 -12.53
C MET A 866 -15.51 47.76 -12.18
N GLY A 867 -14.92 48.80 -12.76
CA GLY A 867 -15.23 50.21 -12.49
C GLY A 867 -14.64 50.77 -11.19
N ARG A 868 -13.71 50.05 -10.54
CA ARG A 868 -13.20 50.37 -9.19
C ARG A 868 -11.93 51.26 -9.20
N HIS A 869 -11.97 52.33 -9.99
CA HIS A 869 -10.88 53.26 -10.28
C HIS A 869 -10.08 53.75 -9.04
N GLU A 870 -10.73 54.10 -7.92
CA GLU A 870 -10.04 54.55 -6.70
C GLU A 870 -9.10 53.48 -6.09
N THR A 871 -9.44 52.21 -6.28
CA THR A 871 -8.67 51.06 -5.79
C THR A 871 -7.51 50.75 -6.74
N VAL A 872 -7.72 50.90 -8.04
CA VAL A 872 -6.67 50.82 -9.09
C VAL A 872 -5.59 51.87 -8.87
N VAL A 873 -5.98 53.11 -8.57
CA VAL A 873 -5.02 54.19 -8.22
C VAL A 873 -4.22 53.86 -6.96
N SER A 874 -4.80 53.14 -6.00
CA SER A 874 -4.10 52.70 -4.78
C SER A 874 -3.04 51.62 -5.10
N LEU A 875 -3.39 50.65 -5.94
CA LEU A 875 -2.47 49.59 -6.42
C LEU A 875 -1.32 50.16 -7.28
N ALA A 876 -1.64 51.06 -8.22
CA ALA A 876 -0.67 51.68 -9.12
C ALA A 876 0.30 52.66 -8.44
N ALA A 877 -0.01 53.12 -7.23
CA ALA A 877 0.87 53.97 -6.42
C ALA A 877 1.96 53.17 -5.70
N GLU A 878 1.66 51.95 -5.25
CA GLU A 878 2.63 51.07 -4.54
C GLU A 878 3.47 50.24 -5.52
N GLY A 879 2.94 49.86 -6.69
CA GLY A 879 3.68 49.12 -7.74
C GLY A 879 4.78 49.90 -8.48
N LYS A 880 5.38 50.92 -7.85
CA LYS A 880 6.49 51.75 -8.36
C LYS A 880 7.76 51.71 -7.50
N TYR A 881 7.82 50.78 -6.54
CA TYR A 881 8.95 50.58 -5.63
C TYR A 881 9.58 49.20 -5.79
#